data_AF-J3CSC8-F1
#
_entry.id   AF-J3CSC8-F1
#
_cell.length_a   1.000
_cell.length_b   1.000
_cell.length_c   1.000
_cell.angle_alpha   90.00
_cell.angle_beta   90.00
_cell.angle_gamma   90.00
#
_symmetry.space_group_name_H-M   'P 1'
#
loop_
_entity.id
_entity.type
_entity.pdbx_description
1 polymer ?
#
loop_
_entity_poly.entity_id
_entity_poly.type
_entity_poly.pdbx_seq_one_letter_code
_entity_poly.pdbx_strand_id
1 'polypeptide(L)'
;MPVDNDILSITGTVQTARWNTDAPLGTAVVVTFSFNSARASYDTVARPGFSAFSDAQKDDIRQALSVWAAASGISFIEVPEAVGGQVRFNMYDMTGQLASNGQQAAGFGYFPQYQTTNAGGTTLYTPAYNNLGGDVFLNANFYAGNDAIMAPGRGGYSVTLHEIGHALGFKHPFEGTPTIDPAHDNASYTVMSYNRPSTTVSLGTVDVAASQYYYGTSDVSHSFNAATLTVTFTGTGAGEWILGTELTDVIYAGGGDDYLRGEVGNDILAGGVGTDMLTGGVDNDFFVFNPGDGFDTITDFVAGAHTDDRIDLTAFHTDLAHALGQAAQIGANTVFSFANGDTLTLQNVTKANLNLDDFVGVPNKAVNDFNGDARSDMLLINNTAHTVYQWQMNGTQMSANLLVGTINGAAGWDYIGNADFNGDGRADMLFINSSTHGIAEWQMDGNNIVAGPQIGIYNAAGGWAYTGTGDFNGDGKSDLLFLNATTKGVAIWQIDGAQITAAPQIGIAAAGWAYTSTGDFNGDGKTDLLFSNASTHGLMIWQMNGTQIADNSQIGTVNAAAGWHFTTTGDFNGDGKTDLLFLNDTTHGVAIWQMDGNRITDAPQIGVVNAAGGWHFQDTGDFNGDGKTDLLFLNDTTHGVAIWQMNGTQVTASSQIGIINAAGGWHFDAVRDLSGDGKSDLVFENSSTQGVASWVMNGTQIATSGQFVSYDSAGWHLYM
;
A
#
# COMPACT_ATOMS: atom_id res chain seq x y z
N MET A 1 -32.19 -23.00 -0.10
CA MET A 1 -33.51 -23.63 0.16
C MET A 1 -34.38 -23.53 -1.09
N PRO A 2 -35.29 -24.48 -1.39
CA PRO A 2 -36.23 -24.30 -2.48
C PRO A 2 -37.15 -23.11 -2.18
N VAL A 3 -37.17 -22.14 -3.09
CA VAL A 3 -38.01 -20.93 -2.97
C VAL A 3 -39.41 -21.26 -3.49
N ASP A 4 -40.43 -21.01 -2.67
CA ASP A 4 -41.83 -21.22 -3.03
C ASP A 4 -42.62 -19.90 -3.09
N ASN A 5 -43.91 -20.00 -3.43
CA ASN A 5 -44.78 -18.84 -3.54
C ASN A 5 -45.01 -18.13 -2.21
N ASP A 6 -44.89 -18.81 -1.07
CA ASP A 6 -45.10 -18.19 0.23
C ASP A 6 -43.91 -17.31 0.59
N ILE A 7 -42.68 -17.75 0.33
CA ILE A 7 -41.48 -16.90 0.47
C ILE A 7 -41.61 -15.68 -0.46
N LEU A 8 -41.90 -15.91 -1.74
CA LEU A 8 -42.07 -14.84 -2.73
C LEU A 8 -43.26 -13.92 -2.41
N SER A 9 -44.21 -14.36 -1.58
CA SER A 9 -45.34 -13.54 -1.18
C SER A 9 -44.94 -12.37 -0.27
N ILE A 10 -43.81 -12.46 0.42
CA ILE A 10 -43.31 -11.37 1.27
C ILE A 10 -42.00 -10.76 0.74
N THR A 11 -41.28 -11.44 -0.15
CA THR A 11 -40.07 -10.87 -0.81
C THR A 11 -40.37 -10.26 -2.18
N GLY A 12 -41.49 -10.62 -2.81
CA GLY A 12 -41.78 -10.27 -4.21
C GLY A 12 -40.88 -11.00 -5.21
N THR A 13 -41.12 -10.75 -6.50
CA THR A 13 -40.40 -11.38 -7.62
C THR A 13 -39.13 -10.63 -8.06
N VAL A 14 -38.92 -9.41 -7.55
CA VAL A 14 -37.72 -8.59 -7.77
C VAL A 14 -37.14 -8.25 -6.41
N GLN A 15 -35.96 -8.79 -6.09
CA GLN A 15 -35.39 -8.76 -4.74
C GLN A 15 -34.40 -7.61 -4.53
N THR A 16 -34.80 -6.39 -4.91
CA THR A 16 -33.97 -5.18 -4.79
C THR A 16 -34.20 -4.41 -3.49
N ALA A 17 -35.28 -4.72 -2.76
CA ALA A 17 -35.59 -4.11 -1.47
C ALA A 17 -34.96 -4.93 -0.34
N ARG A 18 -33.62 -4.86 -0.18
CA ARG A 18 -32.86 -5.55 0.89
C ARG A 18 -31.53 -4.84 1.12
N TRP A 19 -30.97 -4.90 2.33
CA TRP A 19 -29.68 -4.27 2.73
C TRP A 19 -28.39 -4.82 2.10
N ASN A 20 -28.49 -5.86 1.27
CA ASN A 20 -27.38 -6.47 0.53
C ASN A 20 -27.73 -6.61 -0.96
N THR A 21 -28.34 -5.57 -1.55
CA THR A 21 -29.05 -5.69 -2.84
C THR A 21 -28.19 -6.18 -4.01
N ASP A 22 -26.91 -5.92 -3.94
CA ASP A 22 -25.90 -6.11 -4.96
C ASP A 22 -24.96 -7.30 -4.70
N ALA A 23 -25.00 -7.87 -3.49
CA ALA A 23 -24.45 -9.19 -3.22
C ALA A 23 -25.40 -10.30 -3.71
N PRO A 24 -24.94 -11.55 -3.86
CA PRO A 24 -25.83 -12.69 -4.06
C PRO A 24 -26.95 -12.79 -3.01
N LEU A 25 -28.05 -13.46 -3.36
CA LEU A 25 -29.08 -13.80 -2.38
C LEU A 25 -28.51 -14.78 -1.36
N GLY A 26 -28.80 -14.54 -0.08
CA GLY A 26 -28.26 -15.36 1.00
C GLY A 26 -26.92 -14.87 1.54
N THR A 27 -26.46 -13.66 1.19
CA THR A 27 -25.27 -13.04 1.78
C THR A 27 -25.61 -12.36 3.11
N ALA A 28 -24.83 -12.60 4.16
CA ALA A 28 -25.02 -11.94 5.46
C ALA A 28 -24.83 -10.41 5.37
N VAL A 29 -25.39 -9.66 6.31
CA VAL A 29 -25.25 -8.20 6.34
C VAL A 29 -25.33 -7.65 7.77
N VAL A 30 -24.53 -6.62 8.04
CA VAL A 30 -24.61 -5.84 9.27
C VAL A 30 -25.39 -4.55 8.97
N VAL A 31 -26.43 -4.28 9.76
CA VAL A 31 -27.30 -3.13 9.58
C VAL A 31 -27.22 -2.26 10.82
N THR A 32 -26.87 -0.98 10.65
CA THR A 32 -26.88 -0.04 11.77
C THR A 32 -28.30 0.45 12.07
N PHE A 33 -28.56 0.82 13.31
CA PHE A 33 -29.81 1.46 13.69
C PHE A 33 -29.63 2.54 14.74
N SER A 34 -30.58 3.48 14.78
CA SER A 34 -30.59 4.55 15.78
C SER A 34 -32.02 4.95 16.19
N PHE A 35 -32.13 5.64 17.33
CA PHE A 35 -33.38 6.20 17.82
C PHE A 35 -33.37 7.71 17.67
N ASN A 36 -34.31 8.25 16.90
CA ASN A 36 -34.43 9.68 16.76
C ASN A 36 -35.05 10.31 18.02
N SER A 37 -34.51 11.45 18.44
CA SER A 37 -35.02 12.29 19.53
C SER A 37 -35.79 13.51 19.03
N ALA A 38 -35.73 13.78 17.73
CA ALA A 38 -36.55 14.76 17.04
C ALA A 38 -36.87 14.31 15.60
N ARG A 39 -37.83 14.99 14.95
CA ARG A 39 -38.11 14.77 13.53
C ARG A 39 -36.86 15.10 12.69
N ALA A 40 -36.43 14.15 11.88
CA ALA A 40 -35.31 14.32 10.97
C ALA A 40 -35.60 15.38 9.89
N SER A 41 -34.56 16.08 9.45
CA SER A 41 -34.67 17.19 8.48
C SER A 41 -35.08 16.74 7.07
N TYR A 42 -34.75 15.50 6.68
CA TYR A 42 -35.11 14.93 5.38
C TYR A 42 -36.57 14.51 5.28
N ASP A 43 -37.25 14.28 6.40
CA ASP A 43 -38.66 13.93 6.42
C ASP A 43 -39.50 15.18 6.14
N THR A 44 -39.79 15.46 4.87
CA THR A 44 -40.49 16.69 4.46
C THR A 44 -41.98 16.70 4.81
N VAL A 45 -42.55 15.57 5.21
CA VAL A 45 -43.96 15.45 5.62
C VAL A 45 -44.13 16.04 7.02
N ALA A 46 -45.13 16.89 7.22
CA ALA A 46 -45.44 17.42 8.55
C ALA A 46 -45.95 16.30 9.46
N ARG A 47 -45.13 15.91 10.46
CA ARG A 47 -45.49 14.91 11.48
C ARG A 47 -45.68 15.59 12.84
N PRO A 48 -46.91 16.01 13.19
CA PRO A 48 -47.17 16.63 14.48
C PRO A 48 -46.98 15.62 15.63
N GLY A 49 -46.68 16.12 16.83
CA GLY A 49 -46.67 15.30 18.03
C GLY A 49 -45.54 14.25 18.10
N PHE A 50 -44.33 14.59 17.64
CA PHE A 50 -43.16 13.74 17.84
C PHE A 50 -42.96 13.44 19.33
N SER A 51 -42.64 12.18 19.64
CA SER A 51 -42.32 11.73 20.99
C SER A 51 -41.07 10.85 20.94
N ALA A 52 -40.08 11.15 21.76
CA ALA A 52 -38.91 10.29 21.91
C ALA A 52 -39.30 8.97 22.58
N PHE A 53 -38.57 7.90 22.27
CA PHE A 53 -38.72 6.61 22.93
C PHE A 53 -38.15 6.67 24.36
N SER A 54 -38.86 6.05 25.30
CA SER A 54 -38.33 5.76 26.64
C SER A 54 -37.24 4.69 26.57
N ASP A 55 -36.39 4.59 27.60
CA ASP A 55 -35.35 3.55 27.62
C ASP A 55 -35.92 2.14 27.59
N ALA A 56 -37.08 1.91 28.24
CA ALA A 56 -37.79 0.64 28.18
C ALA A 56 -38.27 0.30 26.77
N GLN A 57 -38.81 1.29 26.03
CA GLN A 57 -39.22 1.08 24.64
C GLN A 57 -38.02 0.79 23.72
N LYS A 58 -36.87 1.44 23.95
CA LYS A 58 -35.63 1.14 23.22
C LYS A 58 -35.16 -0.29 23.48
N ASP A 59 -35.20 -0.76 24.73
CA ASP A 59 -34.85 -2.14 25.09
C ASP A 59 -35.78 -3.16 24.41
N ASP A 60 -37.09 -2.88 24.38
CA ASP A 60 -38.06 -3.74 23.69
C ASP A 60 -37.82 -3.78 22.16
N ILE A 61 -37.45 -2.65 21.55
CA ILE A 61 -37.09 -2.59 20.13
C ILE A 61 -35.81 -3.39 19.84
N ARG A 62 -34.78 -3.27 20.68
CA ARG A 62 -33.55 -4.08 20.59
C ARG A 62 -33.88 -5.57 20.66
N GLN A 63 -34.81 -5.95 21.52
CA GLN A 63 -35.27 -7.34 21.60
C GLN A 63 -35.99 -7.77 20.32
N ALA A 64 -36.84 -6.93 19.73
CA ALA A 64 -37.49 -7.24 18.44
C ALA A 64 -36.48 -7.39 17.29
N LEU A 65 -35.44 -6.55 17.24
CA LEU A 65 -34.33 -6.70 16.31
C LEU A 65 -33.58 -8.02 16.52
N SER A 66 -33.33 -8.41 17.77
CA SER A 66 -32.66 -9.68 18.09
C SER A 66 -33.43 -10.93 17.61
N VAL A 67 -34.76 -10.84 17.51
CA VAL A 67 -35.60 -11.92 16.97
C VAL A 67 -35.38 -12.11 15.47
N TRP A 68 -35.18 -11.02 14.72
CA TRP A 68 -34.81 -11.07 13.30
C TRP A 68 -33.36 -11.53 13.09
N ALA A 69 -32.43 -11.03 13.91
CA ALA A 69 -31.03 -11.42 13.84
C ALA A 69 -30.81 -12.90 14.15
N ALA A 70 -31.53 -13.46 15.14
CA ALA A 70 -31.44 -14.88 15.46
C ALA A 70 -31.96 -15.82 14.36
N ALA A 71 -32.71 -15.29 13.39
CA ALA A 71 -33.34 -16.09 12.34
C ALA A 71 -32.50 -16.21 11.06
N SER A 72 -31.54 -15.31 10.80
CA SER A 72 -30.81 -15.23 9.53
C SER A 72 -29.43 -14.57 9.72
N GLY A 73 -28.67 -14.37 8.64
CA GLY A 73 -27.37 -13.69 8.66
C GLY A 73 -27.43 -12.17 8.80
N ILE A 74 -28.57 -11.60 9.24
CA ILE A 74 -28.65 -10.16 9.55
C ILE A 74 -28.17 -9.88 10.97
N SER A 75 -27.35 -8.86 11.13
CA SER A 75 -26.90 -8.36 12.44
C SER A 75 -27.23 -6.89 12.61
N PHE A 76 -27.41 -6.43 13.85
CA PHE A 76 -27.79 -5.05 14.13
C PHE A 76 -26.79 -4.37 15.07
N ILE A 77 -26.30 -3.20 14.68
CA ILE A 77 -25.42 -2.35 15.50
C ILE A 77 -26.14 -1.05 15.83
N GLU A 78 -26.29 -0.74 17.12
CA GLU A 78 -26.81 0.56 17.53
C GLU A 78 -25.73 1.63 17.40
N VAL A 79 -26.03 2.70 16.68
CA VAL A 79 -25.15 3.87 16.51
C VAL A 79 -25.79 5.11 17.13
N PRO A 80 -24.97 6.12 17.54
CA PRO A 80 -25.50 7.39 18.01
C PRO A 80 -26.43 8.05 16.99
N GLU A 81 -27.47 8.75 17.46
CA GLU A 81 -28.40 9.48 16.58
C GLU A 81 -27.69 10.47 15.64
N ALA A 82 -26.59 11.07 16.10
CA ALA A 82 -25.80 12.02 15.30
C ALA A 82 -25.11 11.37 14.09
N VAL A 83 -24.83 10.06 14.16
CA VAL A 83 -24.34 9.26 13.02
C VAL A 83 -25.52 8.94 12.10
N GLY A 84 -26.62 8.45 12.71
CA GLY A 84 -27.85 8.11 12.02
C GLY A 84 -27.76 6.75 11.33
N GLY A 85 -28.42 5.72 11.88
CA GLY A 85 -28.33 4.37 11.31
C GLY A 85 -29.11 4.20 10.00
N GLN A 86 -28.88 3.07 9.33
CA GLN A 86 -29.64 2.64 8.16
C GLN A 86 -31.13 2.44 8.50
N VAL A 87 -31.42 1.93 9.70
CA VAL A 87 -32.78 1.83 10.25
C VAL A 87 -32.96 2.86 11.35
N ARG A 88 -33.86 3.83 11.16
CA ARG A 88 -34.13 4.87 12.17
C ARG A 88 -35.53 4.73 12.74
N PHE A 89 -35.59 4.62 14.06
CA PHE A 89 -36.84 4.50 14.78
C PHE A 89 -37.39 5.89 15.14
N ASN A 90 -38.66 6.10 14.79
CA ASN A 90 -39.37 7.35 14.95
C ASN A 90 -40.73 7.11 15.62
N MET A 91 -41.19 8.05 16.46
CA MET A 91 -42.53 7.99 17.03
C MET A 91 -43.22 9.36 16.98
N TYR A 92 -44.44 9.40 16.43
CA TYR A 92 -45.23 10.63 16.29
C TYR A 92 -46.74 10.39 16.33
N ASP A 93 -47.52 11.44 16.51
CA ASP A 93 -48.98 11.37 16.53
C ASP A 93 -49.54 11.06 15.12
N MET A 94 -50.04 9.84 14.93
CA MET A 94 -50.64 9.40 13.67
C MET A 94 -52.17 9.57 13.63
N THR A 95 -52.79 10.35 14.53
CA THR A 95 -54.25 10.50 14.60
C THR A 95 -54.84 10.89 13.26
N GLY A 96 -55.78 10.07 12.76
CA GLY A 96 -56.43 10.29 11.47
C GLY A 96 -55.67 9.73 10.27
N GLN A 97 -54.45 9.21 10.46
CA GLN A 97 -53.76 8.40 9.45
C GLN A 97 -54.30 6.97 9.51
N LEU A 98 -54.92 6.52 8.41
CA LEU A 98 -55.50 5.18 8.32
C LEU A 98 -54.52 4.21 7.62
N ALA A 99 -54.44 2.99 8.14
CA ALA A 99 -53.78 1.87 7.48
C ALA A 99 -54.59 1.40 6.25
N SER A 100 -54.00 0.52 5.44
CA SER A 100 -54.62 -0.01 4.22
C SER A 100 -55.95 -0.74 4.45
N ASN A 101 -56.18 -1.24 5.67
CA ASN A 101 -57.44 -1.86 6.09
C ASN A 101 -58.49 -0.85 6.62
N GLY A 102 -58.22 0.46 6.55
CA GLY A 102 -59.12 1.52 7.00
C GLY A 102 -59.14 1.77 8.51
N GLN A 103 -58.33 1.05 9.29
CA GLN A 103 -58.19 1.28 10.73
C GLN A 103 -57.13 2.34 11.02
N GLN A 104 -57.14 2.90 12.23
CA GLN A 104 -56.09 3.81 12.70
C GLN A 104 -54.73 3.10 12.63
N ALA A 105 -53.76 3.71 11.94
CA ALA A 105 -52.41 3.14 11.81
C ALA A 105 -51.71 3.05 13.18
N ALA A 106 -51.10 1.89 13.45
CA ALA A 106 -50.29 1.65 14.65
C ALA A 106 -48.80 1.87 14.39
N GLY A 107 -48.38 1.72 13.13
CA GLY A 107 -47.04 1.99 12.63
C GLY A 107 -47.00 1.82 11.10
N PHE A 108 -45.85 2.12 10.52
CA PHE A 108 -45.45 1.74 9.17
C PHE A 108 -43.92 1.76 9.06
N GLY A 109 -43.35 0.97 8.17
CA GLY A 109 -41.93 0.98 7.83
C GLY A 109 -41.70 1.24 6.34
N TYR A 110 -40.55 1.84 6.00
CA TYR A 110 -40.11 1.97 4.62
C TYR A 110 -39.10 0.87 4.27
N PHE A 111 -39.19 0.35 3.04
CA PHE A 111 -38.20 -0.57 2.52
C PHE A 111 -36.78 0.05 2.47
N PRO A 112 -35.72 -0.78 2.45
CA PRO A 112 -34.37 -0.32 2.15
C PRO A 112 -34.32 0.49 0.85
N GLN A 113 -33.55 1.57 0.86
CA GLN A 113 -33.35 2.44 -0.32
C GLN A 113 -31.88 2.82 -0.44
N TYR A 114 -31.42 2.88 -1.69
CA TYR A 114 -30.04 3.18 -2.04
C TYR A 114 -29.95 4.38 -2.96
N GLN A 115 -28.83 5.07 -2.87
CA GLN A 115 -28.30 5.93 -3.92
C GLN A 115 -27.25 5.15 -4.69
N THR A 116 -27.16 5.42 -5.99
CA THR A 116 -26.14 4.80 -6.84
C THR A 116 -25.11 5.85 -7.22
N THR A 117 -23.86 5.61 -6.88
CA THR A 117 -22.70 6.37 -7.37
C THR A 117 -21.86 5.47 -8.26
N ASN A 118 -21.03 6.07 -9.13
CA ASN A 118 -20.02 5.34 -9.86
C ASN A 118 -18.65 5.76 -9.30
N ALA A 119 -17.92 4.82 -8.70
CA ALA A 119 -16.55 4.99 -8.25
C ALA A 119 -15.65 4.05 -9.06
N GLY A 120 -14.61 4.57 -9.72
CA GLY A 120 -13.69 3.74 -10.53
C GLY A 120 -14.30 2.95 -11.70
N GLY A 121 -15.55 3.19 -12.08
CA GLY A 121 -16.28 2.36 -13.07
C GLY A 121 -17.14 1.26 -12.46
N THR A 122 -17.15 1.13 -11.14
CA THR A 122 -18.02 0.26 -10.34
C THR A 122 -19.22 1.06 -9.84
N THR A 123 -20.43 0.50 -9.98
CA THR A 123 -21.64 1.10 -9.41
C THR A 123 -21.76 0.69 -7.94
N LEU A 124 -21.65 1.66 -7.03
CA LEU A 124 -21.83 1.45 -5.60
C LEU A 124 -23.29 1.71 -5.21
N TYR A 125 -23.81 0.89 -4.30
CA TYR A 125 -25.17 0.99 -3.77
C TYR A 125 -25.12 1.47 -2.33
N THR A 126 -25.02 2.77 -2.12
CA THR A 126 -24.89 3.34 -0.77
C THR A 126 -26.28 3.60 -0.15
N PRO A 127 -26.50 3.23 1.13
CA PRO A 127 -27.74 3.54 1.83
C PRO A 127 -28.10 5.03 1.80
N ALA A 128 -29.37 5.34 1.55
CA ALA A 128 -29.81 6.72 1.36
C ALA A 128 -30.19 7.42 2.70
N TYR A 129 -29.24 8.00 3.41
CA TYR A 129 -29.49 8.66 4.71
C TYR A 129 -30.33 9.93 4.65
N ASN A 130 -30.42 10.59 3.50
CA ASN A 130 -31.22 11.80 3.31
C ASN A 130 -32.65 11.52 2.85
N ASN A 131 -33.14 10.29 3.01
CA ASN A 131 -34.52 9.93 2.75
C ASN A 131 -35.06 8.98 3.83
N LEU A 132 -36.29 8.51 3.62
CA LEU A 132 -37.03 7.70 4.59
C LEU A 132 -36.73 6.19 4.47
N GLY A 133 -35.82 5.75 3.60
CA GLY A 133 -35.48 4.34 3.41
C GLY A 133 -35.03 3.69 4.72
N GLY A 134 -35.58 2.52 5.03
CA GLY A 134 -35.30 1.80 6.29
C GLY A 134 -36.00 2.35 7.53
N ASP A 135 -36.61 3.54 7.49
CA ASP A 135 -37.19 4.14 8.70
C ASP A 135 -38.44 3.41 9.17
N VAL A 136 -38.53 3.26 10.49
CA VAL A 136 -39.68 2.69 11.19
C VAL A 136 -40.40 3.79 11.96
N PHE A 137 -41.69 3.94 11.70
CA PHE A 137 -42.55 4.94 12.36
C PHE A 137 -43.61 4.26 13.21
N LEU A 138 -43.72 4.66 14.47
CA LEU A 138 -44.66 4.12 15.45
C LEU A 138 -45.61 5.21 15.97
N ASN A 139 -46.88 4.84 16.18
CA ASN A 139 -47.91 5.81 16.59
C ASN A 139 -47.78 6.21 18.07
N ALA A 140 -47.41 7.46 18.35
CA ALA A 140 -47.26 7.97 19.71
C ALA A 140 -48.53 7.79 20.56
N ASN A 141 -49.73 7.89 20.00
CA ASN A 141 -50.96 7.69 20.77
C ASN A 141 -51.23 6.22 21.14
N PHE A 142 -50.57 5.29 20.45
CA PHE A 142 -50.60 3.87 20.78
C PHE A 142 -49.55 3.49 21.83
N TYR A 143 -48.39 4.18 21.85
CA TYR A 143 -47.23 3.82 22.68
C TYR A 143 -46.89 4.76 23.83
N ALA A 144 -47.02 6.08 23.66
CA ALA A 144 -46.44 7.10 24.55
C ALA A 144 -47.07 7.18 25.95
N GLY A 145 -48.25 6.59 26.16
CA GLY A 145 -48.95 6.58 27.45
C GLY A 145 -48.64 5.38 28.35
N ASN A 146 -47.96 4.35 27.84
CA ASN A 146 -47.70 3.12 28.58
C ASN A 146 -46.60 2.26 27.91
N ASP A 147 -45.38 2.30 28.47
CA ASP A 147 -44.24 1.49 28.00
C ASP A 147 -44.57 0.00 27.92
N ALA A 148 -45.40 -0.51 28.83
CA ALA A 148 -45.76 -1.93 28.86
C ALA A 148 -46.57 -2.39 27.63
N ILE A 149 -46.97 -1.50 26.72
CA ILE A 149 -47.58 -1.88 25.44
C ILE A 149 -46.53 -2.41 24.46
N MET A 150 -45.27 -1.96 24.54
CA MET A 150 -44.18 -2.41 23.67
C MET A 150 -43.44 -3.64 24.20
N ALA A 151 -43.68 -4.05 25.45
CA ALA A 151 -43.08 -5.25 26.03
C ALA A 151 -43.50 -6.55 25.30
N PRO A 152 -42.65 -7.59 25.28
CA PRO A 152 -42.98 -8.89 24.67
C PRO A 152 -44.34 -9.45 25.13
N GLY A 153 -45.10 -9.97 24.18
CA GLY A 153 -46.43 -10.55 24.41
C GLY A 153 -47.55 -9.51 24.43
N ARG A 154 -47.26 -8.27 24.02
CA ARG A 154 -48.22 -7.15 23.97
C ARG A 154 -48.35 -6.63 22.55
N GLY A 155 -49.49 -5.97 22.29
CA GLY A 155 -49.87 -5.55 20.93
C GLY A 155 -48.86 -4.62 20.27
N GLY A 156 -48.19 -3.78 21.06
CA GLY A 156 -47.12 -2.91 20.58
C GLY A 156 -45.91 -3.69 20.09
N TYR A 157 -45.42 -4.66 20.85
CA TYR A 157 -44.30 -5.50 20.43
C TYR A 157 -44.58 -6.21 19.10
N SER A 158 -45.78 -6.80 18.96
CA SER A 158 -46.20 -7.48 17.74
C SER A 158 -46.17 -6.52 16.54
N VAL A 159 -46.60 -5.26 16.72
CA VAL A 159 -46.52 -4.23 15.67
C VAL A 159 -45.08 -3.84 15.38
N THR A 160 -44.25 -3.56 16.39
CA THR A 160 -42.83 -3.26 16.20
C THR A 160 -42.11 -4.35 15.41
N LEU A 161 -42.34 -5.63 15.75
CA LEU A 161 -41.74 -6.77 15.05
C LEU A 161 -42.12 -6.82 13.55
N HIS A 162 -43.37 -6.45 13.24
CA HIS A 162 -43.88 -6.33 11.87
C HIS A 162 -43.26 -5.14 11.11
N GLU A 163 -43.21 -3.96 11.71
CA GLU A 163 -42.66 -2.77 11.03
C GLU A 163 -41.16 -2.90 10.75
N ILE A 164 -40.42 -3.59 11.63
CA ILE A 164 -39.03 -3.98 11.35
C ILE A 164 -38.97 -4.85 10.10
N GLY A 165 -39.91 -5.77 9.88
CA GLY A 165 -39.97 -6.58 8.66
C GLY A 165 -40.04 -5.73 7.39
N HIS A 166 -40.79 -4.62 7.40
CA HIS A 166 -40.76 -3.66 6.29
C HIS A 166 -39.40 -2.96 6.14
N ALA A 167 -38.76 -2.53 7.24
CA ALA A 167 -37.41 -1.98 7.20
C ALA A 167 -36.35 -2.97 6.68
N LEU A 168 -36.63 -4.27 6.72
CA LEU A 168 -35.82 -5.34 6.14
C LEU A 168 -36.25 -5.75 4.73
N GLY A 169 -37.25 -5.09 4.15
CA GLY A 169 -37.65 -5.34 2.76
C GLY A 169 -38.83 -6.29 2.54
N PHE A 170 -39.50 -6.74 3.59
CA PHE A 170 -40.64 -7.65 3.46
C PHE A 170 -41.95 -6.90 3.26
N LYS A 171 -42.67 -7.20 2.17
CA LYS A 171 -44.02 -6.66 1.92
C LYS A 171 -45.10 -7.46 2.64
N HIS A 172 -46.32 -6.93 2.67
CA HIS A 172 -47.45 -7.72 3.13
C HIS A 172 -47.71 -8.92 2.21
N PRO A 173 -48.13 -10.08 2.77
CA PRO A 173 -48.31 -11.32 2.01
C PRO A 173 -49.49 -11.27 1.01
N PHE A 174 -50.36 -10.29 1.13
CA PHE A 174 -51.55 -10.09 0.29
C PHE A 174 -51.37 -8.99 -0.78
N GLU A 175 -50.23 -8.30 -0.80
CA GLU A 175 -49.97 -7.21 -1.77
C GLU A 175 -49.22 -7.71 -3.01
N GLY A 176 -49.67 -7.35 -4.21
CA GLY A 176 -48.95 -7.70 -5.45
C GLY A 176 -49.07 -9.19 -5.83
N THR A 177 -48.08 -9.72 -6.56
CA THR A 177 -48.06 -11.12 -7.02
C THR A 177 -46.63 -11.68 -6.88
N PRO A 178 -46.44 -12.90 -6.33
CA PRO A 178 -47.46 -13.77 -5.76
C PRO A 178 -48.01 -13.27 -4.41
N THR A 179 -49.16 -13.80 -4.02
CA THR A 179 -49.73 -13.68 -2.67
C THR A 179 -49.57 -14.99 -1.93
N ILE A 180 -49.55 -14.95 -0.60
CA ILE A 180 -49.42 -16.14 0.24
C ILE A 180 -50.64 -17.06 0.08
N ASP A 181 -50.49 -18.36 0.34
CA ASP A 181 -51.65 -19.24 0.52
C ASP A 181 -52.55 -18.68 1.64
N PRO A 182 -53.87 -18.48 1.42
CA PRO A 182 -54.77 -18.00 2.46
C PRO A 182 -54.76 -18.81 3.77
N ALA A 183 -54.40 -20.10 3.74
CA ALA A 183 -54.23 -20.92 4.93
C ALA A 183 -52.98 -20.54 5.75
N HIS A 184 -51.99 -19.93 5.10
CA HIS A 184 -50.74 -19.46 5.67
C HIS A 184 -50.75 -17.96 5.98
N ASP A 185 -51.80 -17.20 5.62
CA ASP A 185 -51.96 -15.79 6.00
C ASP A 185 -52.31 -15.63 7.49
N ASN A 186 -51.33 -15.91 8.37
CA ASN A 186 -51.39 -15.74 9.81
C ASN A 186 -49.99 -15.72 10.45
N ALA A 187 -49.92 -15.33 11.74
CA ALA A 187 -48.66 -15.19 12.48
C ALA A 187 -47.82 -16.46 12.66
N SER A 188 -48.35 -17.67 12.42
CA SER A 188 -47.54 -18.89 12.50
C SER A 188 -46.57 -19.01 11.31
N TYR A 189 -46.89 -18.32 10.22
CA TYR A 189 -46.13 -18.33 8.98
C TYR A 189 -45.44 -17.00 8.76
N THR A 190 -46.16 -15.87 8.91
CA THR A 190 -45.55 -14.56 8.75
C THR A 190 -46.10 -13.50 9.70
N VAL A 191 -45.19 -12.77 10.36
CA VAL A 191 -45.52 -11.56 11.12
C VAL A 191 -45.97 -10.43 10.20
N MET A 192 -45.74 -10.53 8.89
CA MET A 192 -46.23 -9.57 7.88
C MET A 192 -47.74 -9.71 7.60
N SER A 193 -48.41 -10.74 8.11
CA SER A 193 -49.86 -10.89 8.02
C SER A 193 -50.59 -9.89 8.93
N TYR A 194 -51.75 -9.41 8.49
CA TYR A 194 -52.69 -8.68 9.36
C TYR A 194 -53.52 -9.60 10.26
N ASN A 195 -53.57 -10.90 9.95
CA ASN A 195 -54.20 -11.91 10.79
C ASN A 195 -53.19 -12.42 11.84
N ARG A 196 -52.66 -11.49 12.64
CA ARG A 196 -51.68 -11.78 13.70
C ARG A 196 -52.22 -11.45 15.09
N PRO A 197 -52.03 -12.33 16.09
CA PRO A 197 -52.37 -12.01 17.47
C PRO A 197 -51.56 -10.83 18.02
N SER A 198 -52.17 -10.08 18.94
CA SER A 198 -51.46 -9.01 19.66
C SER A 198 -50.35 -9.54 20.58
N THR A 199 -50.29 -10.84 20.85
CA THR A 199 -49.30 -11.47 21.73
C THR A 199 -48.11 -12.07 20.98
N THR A 200 -47.98 -11.86 19.67
CA THR A 200 -46.89 -12.42 18.85
C THR A 200 -45.54 -11.88 19.32
N VAL A 201 -44.57 -12.79 19.52
CA VAL A 201 -43.20 -12.47 19.97
C VAL A 201 -42.11 -13.12 19.13
N SER A 202 -42.49 -13.97 18.17
CA SER A 202 -41.57 -14.76 17.37
C SER A 202 -41.95 -14.67 15.90
N LEU A 203 -40.96 -14.87 15.04
CA LEU A 203 -41.16 -15.01 13.60
C LEU A 203 -41.91 -16.30 13.26
N GLY A 204 -42.72 -16.24 12.21
CA GLY A 204 -43.32 -17.42 11.60
C GLY A 204 -42.34 -18.12 10.65
N THR A 205 -42.72 -19.30 10.15
CA THR A 205 -41.82 -20.12 9.31
C THR A 205 -41.44 -19.47 7.98
N VAL A 206 -42.33 -18.67 7.39
CA VAL A 206 -42.08 -17.95 6.13
C VAL A 206 -41.18 -16.74 6.38
N ASP A 207 -41.32 -16.04 7.51
CA ASP A 207 -40.41 -14.94 7.86
C ASP A 207 -38.96 -15.43 7.97
N VAL A 208 -38.75 -16.56 8.67
CA VAL A 208 -37.42 -17.17 8.83
C VAL A 208 -36.86 -17.62 7.47
N ALA A 209 -37.68 -18.27 6.65
CA ALA A 209 -37.23 -18.73 5.34
C ALA A 209 -36.93 -17.54 4.39
N ALA A 210 -37.73 -16.48 4.43
CA ALA A 210 -37.54 -15.28 3.63
C ALA A 210 -36.33 -14.46 4.08
N SER A 211 -36.10 -14.34 5.39
CA SER A 211 -34.91 -13.66 5.91
C SER A 211 -33.63 -14.42 5.58
N GLN A 212 -33.62 -15.75 5.68
CA GLN A 212 -32.49 -16.56 5.21
C GLN A 212 -32.34 -16.55 3.69
N TYR A 213 -33.42 -16.35 2.93
CA TYR A 213 -33.35 -16.18 1.48
C TYR A 213 -32.68 -14.87 1.07
N TYR A 214 -32.93 -13.78 1.80
CA TYR A 214 -32.26 -12.49 1.58
C TYR A 214 -30.84 -12.45 2.15
N TYR A 215 -30.69 -12.86 3.41
CA TYR A 215 -29.51 -12.58 4.25
C TYR A 215 -28.74 -13.83 4.70
N GLY A 216 -29.18 -15.01 4.28
CA GLY A 216 -28.46 -16.27 4.53
C GLY A 216 -28.33 -16.63 5.99
N THR A 217 -27.20 -17.26 6.29
CA THR A 217 -26.71 -17.60 7.63
C THR A 217 -25.21 -17.29 7.63
N SER A 218 -24.73 -16.45 8.56
CA SER A 218 -23.35 -15.95 8.51
C SER A 218 -22.37 -16.91 9.16
N ASP A 219 -21.27 -17.23 8.46
CA ASP A 219 -20.03 -17.77 9.05
C ASP A 219 -18.98 -16.66 9.31
N VAL A 220 -19.21 -15.45 8.77
CA VAL A 220 -18.41 -14.24 9.03
C VAL A 220 -18.79 -13.67 10.40
N SER A 221 -17.78 -13.40 11.22
CA SER A 221 -17.95 -12.77 12.53
C SER A 221 -17.70 -11.27 12.47
N HIS A 222 -18.28 -10.51 13.39
CA HIS A 222 -18.02 -9.07 13.50
C HIS A 222 -17.99 -8.61 14.96
N SER A 223 -17.35 -7.47 15.21
CA SER A 223 -17.35 -6.77 16.50
C SER A 223 -17.45 -5.26 16.30
N PHE A 224 -18.00 -4.54 17.28
CA PHE A 224 -18.20 -3.09 17.22
C PHE A 224 -17.48 -2.37 18.36
N ASN A 225 -16.63 -1.41 18.02
CA ASN A 225 -16.02 -0.48 18.95
C ASN A 225 -16.78 0.85 18.95
N ALA A 226 -17.67 1.04 19.92
CA ALA A 226 -18.48 2.25 20.03
C ALA A 226 -17.68 3.53 20.31
N ALA A 227 -16.43 3.44 20.81
CA ALA A 227 -15.61 4.61 21.10
C ALA A 227 -15.01 5.22 19.84
N THR A 228 -14.65 4.37 18.87
CA THR A 228 -14.09 4.78 17.57
C THR A 228 -15.12 4.72 16.46
N LEU A 229 -16.32 4.17 16.73
CA LEU A 229 -17.31 3.82 15.73
C LEU A 229 -16.72 2.91 14.66
N THR A 230 -16.02 1.85 15.06
CA THR A 230 -15.37 0.92 14.14
C THR A 230 -16.03 -0.45 14.16
N VAL A 231 -16.34 -1.02 13.00
CA VAL A 231 -16.77 -2.42 12.89
C VAL A 231 -15.60 -3.25 12.36
N THR A 232 -15.27 -4.34 13.04
CA THR A 232 -14.27 -5.28 12.55
C THR A 232 -14.95 -6.55 12.10
N PHE A 233 -14.76 -6.91 10.83
CA PHE A 233 -15.22 -8.15 10.22
C PHE A 233 -14.08 -9.16 10.15
N THR A 234 -14.38 -10.43 10.39
CA THR A 234 -13.43 -11.53 10.27
C THR A 234 -14.11 -12.70 9.56
N GLY A 235 -13.67 -12.94 8.33
CA GLY A 235 -14.10 -14.05 7.47
C GLY A 235 -13.41 -15.37 7.83
N THR A 236 -13.45 -16.33 6.90
CA THR A 236 -12.98 -17.70 7.13
C THR A 236 -11.85 -18.10 6.16
N GLY A 237 -11.84 -19.37 5.74
CA GLY A 237 -10.94 -19.88 4.69
C GLY A 237 -11.72 -20.28 3.44
N ALA A 238 -12.95 -19.78 3.28
CA ALA A 238 -13.80 -20.00 2.13
C ALA A 238 -14.10 -18.65 1.45
N GLY A 239 -14.50 -18.68 0.18
CA GLY A 239 -14.86 -17.44 -0.51
C GLY A 239 -16.17 -16.85 0.00
N GLU A 240 -16.12 -15.60 0.43
CA GLU A 240 -17.18 -14.87 1.08
C GLU A 240 -17.49 -13.53 0.39
N TRP A 241 -18.70 -13.03 0.65
CA TRP A 241 -19.08 -11.66 0.35
C TRP A 241 -19.19 -10.93 1.68
N ILE A 242 -18.33 -9.93 1.90
CA ILE A 242 -18.31 -9.13 3.11
C ILE A 242 -18.61 -7.69 2.73
N LEU A 243 -19.77 -7.22 3.19
CA LEU A 243 -20.21 -5.85 3.04
C LEU A 243 -19.97 -5.14 4.37
N GLY A 244 -19.20 -4.07 4.32
CA GLY A 244 -19.02 -3.11 5.41
C GLY A 244 -20.32 -2.38 5.75
N THR A 245 -20.15 -1.35 6.54
CA THR A 245 -21.14 -0.43 7.04
C THR A 245 -20.81 0.98 6.56
N GLU A 246 -21.57 1.96 7.01
CA GLU A 246 -21.27 3.37 6.78
C GLU A 246 -20.31 3.99 7.80
N LEU A 247 -19.68 3.14 8.61
CA LEU A 247 -18.71 3.52 9.62
C LEU A 247 -17.33 3.13 9.12
N THR A 248 -16.28 3.56 9.83
CA THR A 248 -14.96 2.97 9.60
C THR A 248 -15.01 1.46 9.86
N ASP A 249 -14.62 0.69 8.86
CA ASP A 249 -14.58 -0.75 8.94
C ASP A 249 -13.15 -1.29 8.86
N VAL A 250 -12.97 -2.46 9.46
CA VAL A 250 -11.75 -3.24 9.33
C VAL A 250 -12.15 -4.64 8.90
N ILE A 251 -11.84 -5.00 7.66
CA ILE A 251 -12.27 -6.25 7.04
C ILE A 251 -11.06 -7.15 6.82
N TYR A 252 -11.04 -8.27 7.54
CA TYR A 252 -10.08 -9.37 7.31
C TYR A 252 -10.84 -10.58 6.76
N ALA A 253 -10.74 -10.87 5.46
CA ALA A 253 -11.53 -11.94 4.85
C ALA A 253 -10.92 -13.32 5.09
N GLY A 254 -9.59 -13.43 5.04
CA GLY A 254 -8.84 -14.58 5.52
C GLY A 254 -8.28 -15.39 4.37
N GLY A 255 -9.01 -16.37 3.85
CA GLY A 255 -8.65 -16.95 2.57
C GLY A 255 -9.85 -17.54 1.86
N GLY A 256 -9.68 -17.90 0.58
CA GLY A 256 -10.80 -18.09 -0.33
C GLY A 256 -10.80 -16.98 -1.38
N ASP A 257 -11.74 -17.02 -2.33
CA ASP A 257 -11.90 -15.93 -3.30
C ASP A 257 -13.00 -15.01 -2.78
N ASP A 258 -12.61 -13.88 -2.21
CA ASP A 258 -13.46 -12.99 -1.44
C ASP A 258 -13.89 -11.74 -2.21
N TYR A 259 -15.08 -11.22 -1.86
CA TYR A 259 -15.63 -9.97 -2.37
C TYR A 259 -15.84 -9.01 -1.19
N LEU A 260 -14.98 -8.00 -1.08
CA LEU A 260 -14.98 -7.05 0.02
C LEU A 260 -15.44 -5.68 -0.42
N ARG A 261 -16.25 -5.04 0.41
CA ARG A 261 -16.59 -3.63 0.24
C ARG A 261 -16.61 -2.87 1.56
N GLY A 262 -15.90 -1.74 1.63
CA GLY A 262 -15.93 -0.83 2.78
C GLY A 262 -17.21 0.00 2.87
N GLU A 263 -17.69 0.51 1.73
CA GLU A 263 -18.88 1.38 1.57
C GLU A 263 -18.58 2.86 1.84
N VAL A 264 -18.80 3.36 3.07
CA VAL A 264 -18.54 4.76 3.42
C VAL A 264 -17.76 4.78 4.71
N GLY A 265 -16.68 5.54 4.74
CA GLY A 265 -15.80 5.61 5.88
C GLY A 265 -14.36 5.46 5.44
N ASN A 266 -13.43 5.66 6.37
CA ASN A 266 -12.03 5.35 6.09
C ASN A 266 -11.80 3.90 6.49
N ASP A 267 -11.82 2.99 5.51
CA ASP A 267 -11.88 1.55 5.77
C ASP A 267 -10.50 0.89 5.63
N ILE A 268 -10.32 -0.26 6.27
CA ILE A 268 -9.14 -1.12 6.11
C ILE A 268 -9.60 -2.46 5.54
N LEU A 269 -9.17 -2.81 4.35
CA LEU A 269 -9.56 -4.04 3.66
C LEU A 269 -8.34 -4.95 3.42
N ALA A 270 -8.43 -6.19 3.89
CA ALA A 270 -7.45 -7.25 3.65
C ALA A 270 -8.19 -8.50 3.13
N GLY A 271 -7.94 -8.85 1.86
CA GLY A 271 -8.45 -10.09 1.26
C GLY A 271 -7.84 -11.32 1.93
N GLY A 272 -6.51 -11.37 1.95
CA GLY A 272 -5.78 -12.50 2.47
C GLY A 272 -5.50 -13.50 1.35
N VAL A 273 -5.56 -14.80 1.62
CA VAL A 273 -5.11 -15.81 0.65
C VAL A 273 -6.21 -16.15 -0.36
N GLY A 274 -6.04 -15.77 -1.62
CA GLY A 274 -6.88 -16.23 -2.72
C GLY A 274 -6.87 -15.32 -3.93
N THR A 275 -8.03 -15.13 -4.55
CA THR A 275 -8.23 -14.18 -5.64
C THR A 275 -9.35 -13.23 -5.24
N ASP A 276 -8.97 -12.12 -4.64
CA ASP A 276 -9.93 -11.25 -3.96
C ASP A 276 -10.28 -10.02 -4.78
N MET A 277 -11.50 -9.53 -4.58
CA MET A 277 -11.98 -8.29 -5.19
C MET A 277 -12.34 -7.29 -4.10
N LEU A 278 -11.58 -6.21 -4.03
CA LEU A 278 -11.66 -5.20 -2.98
C LEU A 278 -12.23 -3.89 -3.57
N THR A 279 -13.21 -3.33 -2.89
CA THR A 279 -13.80 -2.02 -3.20
C THR A 279 -13.77 -1.19 -1.92
N GLY A 280 -13.01 -0.10 -1.90
CA GLY A 280 -12.95 0.77 -0.71
C GLY A 280 -14.30 1.43 -0.49
N GLY A 281 -14.74 2.18 -1.50
CA GLY A 281 -16.00 2.91 -1.48
C GLY A 281 -15.76 4.42 -1.50
N VAL A 282 -16.26 5.12 -0.49
CA VAL A 282 -16.17 6.57 -0.35
C VAL A 282 -15.29 6.90 0.84
N ASP A 283 -14.50 7.97 0.69
CA ASP A 283 -13.51 8.48 1.64
C ASP A 283 -12.14 7.79 1.47
N ASN A 284 -11.36 7.62 2.55
CA ASN A 284 -9.94 7.30 2.49
C ASN A 284 -9.66 5.86 2.91
N ASP A 285 -9.47 4.97 1.94
CA ASP A 285 -9.39 3.54 2.22
C ASP A 285 -7.96 2.98 2.22
N PHE A 286 -7.70 2.01 3.07
CA PHE A 286 -6.43 1.31 3.19
C PHE A 286 -6.59 -0.14 2.75
N PHE A 287 -5.87 -0.53 1.71
CA PHE A 287 -5.84 -1.89 1.20
C PHE A 287 -4.56 -2.57 1.65
N VAL A 288 -4.67 -3.65 2.42
CA VAL A 288 -3.52 -4.39 2.92
C VAL A 288 -3.25 -5.57 2.00
N PHE A 289 -2.03 -5.64 1.47
CA PHE A 289 -1.57 -6.74 0.63
C PHE A 289 -0.26 -7.29 1.19
N ASN A 290 -0.21 -8.59 1.48
CA ASN A 290 0.94 -9.27 2.06
C ASN A 290 1.49 -10.35 1.12
N PRO A 291 2.77 -10.73 1.27
CA PRO A 291 3.31 -11.88 0.57
C PRO A 291 2.53 -13.17 0.89
N GLY A 292 2.02 -13.82 -0.16
CA GLY A 292 1.21 -15.04 -0.11
C GLY A 292 -0.28 -14.83 -0.27
N ASP A 293 -0.75 -13.58 -0.41
CA ASP A 293 -2.17 -13.25 -0.56
C ASP A 293 -2.71 -13.69 -1.94
N GLY A 294 -1.87 -13.79 -2.97
CA GLY A 294 -2.26 -14.37 -4.26
C GLY A 294 -2.63 -13.31 -5.32
N PHE A 295 -3.85 -13.34 -5.86
CA PHE A 295 -4.23 -12.58 -7.06
C PHE A 295 -5.39 -11.60 -6.81
N ASP A 296 -5.06 -10.41 -6.33
CA ASP A 296 -6.09 -9.47 -5.88
C ASP A 296 -6.37 -8.35 -6.87
N THR A 297 -7.59 -7.82 -6.82
CA THR A 297 -8.03 -6.67 -7.61
C THR A 297 -8.68 -5.62 -6.74
N ILE A 298 -8.08 -4.43 -6.68
CA ILE A 298 -8.72 -3.23 -6.12
C ILE A 298 -9.46 -2.52 -7.25
N THR A 299 -10.76 -2.30 -7.04
CA THR A 299 -11.70 -1.95 -8.12
C THR A 299 -11.94 -0.44 -8.29
N ASP A 300 -11.66 0.35 -7.26
CA ASP A 300 -11.99 1.77 -7.21
C ASP A 300 -10.88 2.68 -6.65
N PHE A 301 -9.65 2.15 -6.54
CA PHE A 301 -8.50 2.88 -6.01
C PHE A 301 -8.32 4.27 -6.66
N VAL A 302 -8.23 5.31 -5.84
CA VAL A 302 -8.03 6.69 -6.27
C VAL A 302 -6.57 7.11 -6.06
N ALA A 303 -5.78 7.09 -7.13
CA ALA A 303 -4.36 7.47 -7.12
C ALA A 303 -4.11 8.98 -7.31
N GLY A 304 -3.03 9.49 -6.70
CA GLY A 304 -2.48 10.82 -6.95
C GLY A 304 -1.88 11.53 -5.72
N ALA A 305 -1.14 12.62 -5.94
CA ALA A 305 -0.60 13.40 -4.82
C ALA A 305 -1.72 13.96 -3.93
N HIS A 306 -1.65 13.63 -2.64
CA HIS A 306 -2.64 13.97 -1.61
C HIS A 306 -4.02 13.34 -1.83
N THR A 307 -4.10 12.20 -2.51
CA THR A 307 -5.34 11.40 -2.55
C THR A 307 -5.47 10.53 -1.30
N ASP A 308 -6.68 9.98 -1.18
CA ASP A 308 -7.29 9.52 0.05
C ASP A 308 -7.03 8.01 0.30
N ASP A 309 -6.89 7.22 -0.75
CA ASP A 309 -6.63 5.77 -0.67
C ASP A 309 -5.15 5.41 -0.57
N ARG A 310 -4.82 4.31 0.10
CA ARG A 310 -3.46 3.78 0.24
C ARG A 310 -3.38 2.28 0.18
N ILE A 311 -2.25 1.77 -0.30
CA ILE A 311 -1.91 0.36 -0.34
C ILE A 311 -0.80 0.08 0.67
N ASP A 312 -1.06 -0.76 1.65
CA ASP A 312 -0.05 -1.24 2.59
C ASP A 312 0.70 -2.43 2.01
N LEU A 313 1.97 -2.19 1.67
CA LEU A 313 2.93 -3.21 1.22
C LEU A 313 4.07 -3.39 2.25
N THR A 314 3.87 -2.99 3.50
CA THR A 314 4.90 -3.07 4.56
C THR A 314 5.50 -4.48 4.67
N ALA A 315 4.67 -5.52 4.49
CA ALA A 315 5.10 -6.91 4.59
C ALA A 315 6.02 -7.36 3.43
N PHE A 316 6.12 -6.60 2.34
CA PHE A 316 7.05 -6.86 1.25
C PHE A 316 8.46 -6.33 1.52
N HIS A 317 8.65 -5.48 2.54
CA HIS A 317 9.96 -4.90 2.87
C HIS A 317 10.66 -4.24 1.68
N THR A 318 9.88 -3.63 0.78
CA THR A 318 10.34 -3.03 -0.48
C THR A 318 10.45 -1.50 -0.36
N ASP A 319 11.15 -0.87 -1.29
CA ASP A 319 11.07 0.57 -1.52
C ASP A 319 10.19 0.91 -2.74
N LEU A 320 9.94 2.21 -2.95
CA LEU A 320 9.03 2.67 -4.01
C LEU A 320 9.54 2.35 -5.40
N ALA A 321 10.86 2.46 -5.62
CA ALA A 321 11.45 2.19 -6.91
C ALA A 321 11.25 0.72 -7.30
N HIS A 322 11.50 -0.21 -6.37
CA HIS A 322 11.29 -1.64 -6.59
C HIS A 322 9.80 -1.98 -6.75
N ALA A 323 8.91 -1.44 -5.91
CA ALA A 323 7.47 -1.68 -6.02
C ALA A 323 6.90 -1.19 -7.36
N LEU A 324 7.30 0.00 -7.81
CA LEU A 324 6.88 0.54 -9.10
C LEU A 324 7.58 -0.14 -10.28
N GLY A 325 8.80 -0.67 -10.13
CA GLY A 325 9.43 -1.53 -11.14
C GLY A 325 8.62 -2.79 -11.40
N GLN A 326 8.06 -3.40 -10.36
CA GLN A 326 7.19 -4.57 -10.49
C GLN A 326 5.80 -4.25 -11.07
N ALA A 327 5.45 -2.97 -11.24
CA ALA A 327 4.17 -2.54 -11.79
C ALA A 327 4.20 -2.35 -13.32
N ALA A 328 3.23 -2.93 -14.02
CA ALA A 328 3.04 -2.75 -15.46
C ALA A 328 1.69 -2.12 -15.77
N GLN A 329 1.66 -1.19 -16.74
CA GLN A 329 0.40 -0.73 -17.31
C GLN A 329 -0.14 -1.77 -18.31
N ILE A 330 -1.27 -2.41 -17.97
CA ILE A 330 -1.95 -3.38 -18.84
C ILE A 330 -3.33 -2.86 -19.20
N GLY A 331 -3.47 -2.35 -20.43
CA GLY A 331 -4.71 -1.70 -20.84
C GLY A 331 -4.99 -0.46 -19.99
N ALA A 332 -6.13 -0.43 -19.30
CA ALA A 332 -6.49 0.64 -18.37
C ALA A 332 -6.02 0.40 -16.93
N ASN A 333 -5.48 -0.78 -16.62
CA ASN A 333 -5.14 -1.19 -15.26
C ASN A 333 -3.63 -1.07 -15.01
N THR A 334 -3.27 -0.84 -13.75
CA THR A 334 -1.90 -1.05 -13.28
C THR A 334 -1.83 -2.38 -12.56
N VAL A 335 -0.85 -3.22 -12.91
CA VAL A 335 -0.71 -4.56 -12.35
C VAL A 335 0.67 -4.72 -11.76
N PHE A 336 0.75 -4.90 -10.44
CA PHE A 336 1.96 -5.29 -9.72
C PHE A 336 2.14 -6.79 -9.83
N SER A 337 3.32 -7.25 -10.24
CA SER A 337 3.69 -8.67 -10.30
C SER A 337 4.89 -8.92 -9.41
N PHE A 338 4.65 -9.52 -8.26
CA PHE A 338 5.67 -9.73 -7.23
C PHE A 338 6.46 -11.03 -7.49
N ALA A 339 7.70 -11.09 -7.01
CA ALA A 339 8.59 -12.22 -7.28
C ALA A 339 8.13 -13.57 -6.69
N ASN A 340 7.30 -13.54 -5.65
CA ASN A 340 6.68 -14.73 -5.09
C ASN A 340 5.54 -15.30 -5.97
N GLY A 341 5.17 -14.59 -7.05
CA GLY A 341 4.12 -14.98 -8.00
C GLY A 341 2.77 -14.30 -7.75
N ASP A 342 2.65 -13.51 -6.70
CA ASP A 342 1.44 -12.77 -6.37
C ASP A 342 1.23 -11.60 -7.33
N THR A 343 -0.02 -11.18 -7.50
CA THR A 343 -0.35 -9.99 -8.27
C THR A 343 -1.36 -9.11 -7.58
N LEU A 344 -1.14 -7.81 -7.62
CA LEU A 344 -2.13 -6.80 -7.23
C LEU A 344 -2.54 -5.99 -8.46
N THR A 345 -3.81 -6.03 -8.82
CA THR A 345 -4.37 -5.24 -9.93
C THR A 345 -5.11 -4.03 -9.40
N LEU A 346 -4.68 -2.84 -9.81
CA LEU A 346 -5.41 -1.60 -9.63
C LEU A 346 -6.25 -1.33 -10.88
N GLN A 347 -7.55 -1.56 -10.77
CA GLN A 347 -8.47 -1.46 -11.89
C GLN A 347 -8.65 0.00 -12.30
N ASN A 348 -8.53 0.29 -13.60
CA ASN A 348 -8.69 1.63 -14.17
C ASN A 348 -7.73 2.70 -13.60
N VAL A 349 -6.63 2.29 -12.96
CA VAL A 349 -5.58 3.18 -12.46
C VAL A 349 -4.43 3.25 -13.47
N THR A 350 -4.00 4.47 -13.78
CA THR A 350 -2.82 4.71 -14.62
C THR A 350 -1.56 4.72 -13.76
N LYS A 351 -0.56 3.92 -14.11
CA LYS A 351 0.71 3.78 -13.35
C LYS A 351 1.37 5.13 -13.08
N ALA A 352 1.34 6.02 -14.07
CA ALA A 352 1.94 7.36 -13.98
C ALA A 352 1.22 8.31 -13.00
N ASN A 353 0.05 7.94 -12.49
CA ASN A 353 -0.66 8.69 -11.46
C ASN A 353 -0.37 8.17 -10.04
N LEU A 354 0.45 7.11 -9.89
CA LEU A 354 0.83 6.60 -8.59
C LEU A 354 1.98 7.42 -8.01
N ASN A 355 1.87 7.72 -6.73
CA ASN A 355 2.75 8.59 -5.96
C ASN A 355 3.22 7.87 -4.68
N LEU A 356 4.25 8.39 -4.02
CA LEU A 356 4.77 7.81 -2.77
C LEU A 356 3.69 7.71 -1.68
N ASP A 357 2.77 8.67 -1.61
CA ASP A 357 1.72 8.73 -0.61
C ASP A 357 0.54 7.77 -0.86
N ASP A 358 0.49 7.13 -2.03
CA ASP A 358 -0.45 6.03 -2.33
C ASP A 358 -0.02 4.71 -1.65
N PHE A 359 1.18 4.65 -1.05
CA PHE A 359 1.72 3.43 -0.44
C PHE A 359 2.08 3.63 1.04
N VAL A 360 1.99 2.53 1.78
CA VAL A 360 2.43 2.42 3.18
C VAL A 360 3.47 1.31 3.27
N GLY A 361 4.53 1.56 4.04
CA GLY A 361 5.63 0.61 4.19
C GLY A 361 6.58 0.53 3.00
N VAL A 362 6.47 1.49 2.08
CA VAL A 362 7.27 1.56 0.85
C VAL A 362 8.01 2.91 0.83
N PRO A 363 9.10 3.06 1.62
CA PRO A 363 9.84 4.32 1.65
C PRO A 363 10.42 4.64 0.26
N ASN A 364 10.50 5.92 -0.11
CA ASN A 364 11.39 6.33 -1.18
C ASN A 364 12.80 6.40 -0.61
N LYS A 365 13.58 5.32 -0.75
CA LYS A 365 14.97 5.27 -0.27
C LYS A 365 15.89 6.07 -1.18
N ALA A 366 15.81 7.40 -1.09
CA ALA A 366 16.83 8.24 -1.68
C ALA A 366 18.18 7.93 -1.00
N VAL A 367 19.22 7.75 -1.81
CA VAL A 367 20.57 7.50 -1.30
C VAL A 367 20.95 8.64 -0.36
N ASN A 368 21.39 8.32 0.85
CA ASN A 368 21.74 9.29 1.90
C ASN A 368 20.56 10.13 2.45
N ASP A 369 19.32 9.67 2.38
CA ASP A 369 18.23 10.35 3.10
C ASP A 369 18.31 10.07 4.60
N PHE A 370 19.03 10.91 5.36
CA PHE A 370 19.15 10.73 6.81
C PHE A 370 17.88 11.21 7.56
N ASN A 371 16.99 11.95 6.91
CA ASN A 371 15.88 12.64 7.58
C ASN A 371 14.48 12.13 7.19
N GLY A 372 14.40 11.20 6.24
CA GLY A 372 13.19 10.55 5.76
C GLY A 372 12.27 11.48 4.97
N ASP A 373 12.80 12.57 4.37
CA ASP A 373 12.02 13.49 3.53
C ASP A 373 12.02 13.10 2.04
N ALA A 374 12.50 11.89 1.74
CA ALA A 374 12.64 11.30 0.42
C ALA A 374 13.65 12.00 -0.48
N ARG A 375 14.55 12.83 0.08
CA ARG A 375 15.62 13.50 -0.67
C ARG A 375 16.99 12.98 -0.25
N SER A 376 17.87 12.88 -1.23
CA SER A 376 19.28 12.64 -0.97
C SER A 376 19.90 13.84 -0.25
N ASP A 377 20.31 13.64 0.99
CA ASP A 377 21.12 14.60 1.72
C ASP A 377 22.62 14.41 1.42
N MET A 378 23.43 15.39 1.82
CA MET A 378 24.88 15.33 1.64
C MET A 378 25.59 15.34 2.99
N LEU A 379 26.73 14.65 3.07
CA LEU A 379 27.57 14.64 4.27
C LEU A 379 28.83 15.46 4.04
N LEU A 380 29.13 16.37 4.97
CA LEU A 380 30.38 17.11 4.98
C LEU A 380 31.19 16.72 6.23
N ILE A 381 32.31 16.05 6.03
CA ILE A 381 33.16 15.54 7.10
C ILE A 381 34.46 16.33 7.15
N ASN A 382 34.79 16.89 8.31
CA ASN A 382 36.12 17.46 8.55
C ASN A 382 37.05 16.38 9.07
N ASN A 383 38.00 15.91 8.26
CA ASN A 383 38.97 14.89 8.65
C ASN A 383 40.01 15.38 9.68
N THR A 384 40.13 16.69 9.91
CA THR A 384 41.04 17.27 10.93
C THR A 384 40.36 17.48 12.28
N ALA A 385 39.13 18.03 12.27
CA ALA A 385 38.32 18.26 13.46
C ALA A 385 37.45 17.05 13.82
N HIS A 386 37.35 16.08 12.91
CA HIS A 386 36.48 14.90 12.95
C HIS A 386 34.99 15.21 13.10
N THR A 387 34.55 16.41 12.76
CA THR A 387 33.12 16.80 12.82
C THR A 387 32.39 16.37 11.55
N VAL A 388 31.17 15.89 11.73
CA VAL A 388 30.26 15.50 10.64
C VAL A 388 29.10 16.48 10.60
N TYR A 389 28.83 17.02 9.41
CA TYR A 389 27.65 17.84 9.13
C TYR A 389 26.78 17.16 8.08
N GLN A 390 25.47 17.24 8.29
CA GLN A 390 24.46 16.87 7.31
C GLN A 390 23.96 18.14 6.63
N TRP A 391 23.95 18.12 5.31
CA TRP A 391 23.32 19.12 4.47
C TRP A 391 22.00 18.55 3.99
N GLN A 392 20.91 19.09 4.55
CA GLN A 392 19.58 18.72 4.13
C GLN A 392 19.27 19.43 2.82
N MET A 393 18.91 18.66 1.79
CA MET A 393 18.76 19.18 0.44
C MET A 393 17.30 19.39 0.06
N ASN A 394 17.04 20.33 -0.86
CA ASN A 394 15.76 20.53 -1.50
C ASN A 394 16.00 21.06 -2.92
N GLY A 395 16.32 20.12 -3.80
CA GLY A 395 16.73 20.34 -5.19
C GLY A 395 18.01 21.18 -5.27
N THR A 396 17.86 22.45 -5.67
CA THR A 396 18.98 23.38 -5.85
C THR A 396 19.32 24.19 -4.59
N GLN A 397 18.73 23.87 -3.44
CA GLN A 397 18.94 24.59 -2.19
C GLN A 397 19.33 23.63 -1.06
N MET A 398 20.21 24.10 -0.19
CA MET A 398 20.44 23.47 1.11
C MET A 398 19.47 24.08 2.12
N SER A 399 18.51 23.29 2.59
CA SER A 399 17.48 23.71 3.55
C SER A 399 18.05 23.87 4.96
N ALA A 400 19.04 23.04 5.32
CA ALA A 400 19.75 23.13 6.59
C ALA A 400 21.19 22.61 6.49
N ASN A 401 22.08 23.17 7.32
CA ASN A 401 23.44 22.66 7.56
C ASN A 401 23.59 22.38 9.04
N LEU A 402 23.52 21.09 9.41
CA LEU A 402 23.36 20.68 10.79
C LEU A 402 24.58 19.86 11.23
N LEU A 403 25.10 20.16 12.42
CA LEU A 403 26.14 19.34 13.04
C LEU A 403 25.50 18.04 13.53
N VAL A 404 25.93 16.91 12.97
CA VAL A 404 25.51 15.57 13.39
C VAL A 404 26.28 15.15 14.64
N GLY A 405 27.61 15.24 14.58
CA GLY A 405 28.45 14.71 15.64
C GLY A 405 29.95 14.87 15.40
N THR A 406 30.76 14.21 16.24
CA THR A 406 32.21 14.17 16.11
C THR A 406 32.69 12.72 16.15
N ILE A 407 33.37 12.29 15.09
CA ILE A 407 34.03 10.99 14.99
C ILE A 407 35.22 11.00 15.96
N ASN A 408 35.41 9.93 16.72
CA ASN A 408 36.59 9.81 17.57
C ASN A 408 37.81 9.35 16.74
N GLY A 409 38.25 10.18 15.80
CA GLY A 409 39.39 9.87 14.93
C GLY A 409 40.70 9.69 15.68
N ALA A 410 40.86 10.31 16.85
CA ALA A 410 41.99 10.07 17.75
C ALA A 410 42.04 8.61 18.27
N ALA A 411 40.90 7.93 18.35
CA ALA A 411 40.80 6.51 18.66
C ALA A 411 40.87 5.61 17.41
N GLY A 412 41.09 6.18 16.22
CA GLY A 412 41.27 5.46 14.95
C GLY A 412 39.98 5.13 14.20
N TRP A 413 38.87 5.81 14.50
CA TRP A 413 37.59 5.65 13.79
C TRP A 413 37.52 6.51 12.54
N ASP A 414 37.12 5.91 11.43
CA ASP A 414 36.97 6.52 10.12
C ASP A 414 35.59 6.18 9.53
N TYR A 415 34.97 7.14 8.84
CA TYR A 415 33.72 6.93 8.09
C TYR A 415 33.98 6.06 6.84
N ILE A 416 33.10 5.09 6.58
CA ILE A 416 33.26 4.15 5.45
C ILE A 416 32.03 3.99 4.56
N GLY A 417 30.89 4.58 4.93
CA GLY A 417 29.67 4.53 4.13
C GLY A 417 28.43 4.72 4.98
N ASN A 418 27.28 4.56 4.34
CA ASN A 418 25.98 4.72 4.94
C ASN A 418 24.99 3.78 4.25
N ALA A 419 23.97 3.36 4.98
CA ALA A 419 22.87 2.54 4.49
C ALA A 419 21.77 2.53 5.56
N ASP A 420 20.56 2.09 5.23
CA ASP A 420 19.50 1.91 6.23
C ASP A 420 19.72 0.58 6.97
N PHE A 421 20.36 0.60 8.15
CA PHE A 421 20.74 -0.61 8.89
C PHE A 421 19.64 -1.09 9.86
N ASN A 422 18.63 -0.25 10.09
CA ASN A 422 17.58 -0.50 11.08
C ASN A 422 16.18 -0.66 10.46
N GLY A 423 16.01 -0.31 9.19
CA GLY A 423 14.79 -0.49 8.39
C GLY A 423 13.76 0.63 8.57
N ASP A 424 14.13 1.78 9.12
CA ASP A 424 13.23 2.93 9.30
C ASP A 424 13.09 3.82 8.06
N GLY A 425 13.74 3.44 6.95
CA GLY A 425 13.75 4.17 5.69
C GLY A 425 14.72 5.34 5.66
N ARG A 426 15.51 5.55 6.73
CA ARG A 426 16.55 6.58 6.81
C ARG A 426 17.92 5.96 6.63
N ALA A 427 18.85 6.73 6.08
CA ALA A 427 20.25 6.33 6.03
C ALA A 427 20.88 6.45 7.43
N ASP A 428 21.58 5.39 7.86
CA ASP A 428 22.45 5.35 9.02
C ASP A 428 23.92 5.46 8.57
N MET A 429 24.84 5.78 9.49
CA MET A 429 26.27 5.94 9.15
C MET A 429 27.14 4.79 9.67
N LEU A 430 28.07 4.31 8.83
CA LEU A 430 28.97 3.20 9.13
C LEU A 430 30.42 3.68 9.30
N PHE A 431 31.08 3.16 10.33
CA PHE A 431 32.45 3.51 10.70
C PHE A 431 33.32 2.27 10.90
N ILE A 432 34.60 2.40 10.55
CA ILE A 432 35.62 1.39 10.80
C ILE A 432 36.66 1.92 11.76
N ASN A 433 37.19 1.06 12.63
CA ASN A 433 38.35 1.39 13.42
C ASN A 433 39.61 0.77 12.80
N SER A 434 40.53 1.60 12.31
CA SER A 434 41.75 1.14 11.65
C SER A 434 42.71 0.36 12.55
N SER A 435 42.64 0.56 13.87
CA SER A 435 43.53 -0.06 14.85
C SER A 435 42.95 -1.33 15.51
N THR A 436 41.66 -1.30 15.84
CA THR A 436 40.96 -2.40 16.52
C THR A 436 40.16 -3.28 15.57
N HIS A 437 39.98 -2.84 14.32
CA HIS A 437 39.13 -3.48 13.31
C HIS A 437 37.66 -3.56 13.74
N GLY A 438 37.26 -2.66 14.63
CA GLY A 438 35.87 -2.48 15.01
C GLY A 438 35.02 -1.94 13.87
N ILE A 439 33.75 -2.32 13.86
CA ILE A 439 32.70 -1.72 13.03
C ILE A 439 31.71 -1.07 13.99
N ALA A 440 31.35 0.18 13.73
CA ALA A 440 30.37 0.92 14.49
C ALA A 440 29.35 1.55 13.56
N GLU A 441 28.16 1.72 14.08
CA GLU A 441 27.01 2.29 13.39
C GLU A 441 26.53 3.49 14.20
N TRP A 442 26.29 4.61 13.54
CA TRP A 442 25.45 5.67 14.09
C TRP A 442 24.08 5.52 13.48
N GLN A 443 23.12 5.18 14.35
CA GLN A 443 21.70 5.17 14.01
C GLN A 443 21.19 6.60 13.99
N MET A 444 20.55 6.97 12.89
CA MET A 444 20.19 8.34 12.58
C MET A 444 18.68 8.52 12.62
N ASP A 445 18.21 9.52 13.38
CA ASP A 445 16.84 10.03 13.29
C ASP A 445 16.91 11.51 12.89
N GLY A 446 16.94 11.75 11.58
CA GLY A 446 17.26 13.08 11.06
C GLY A 446 18.70 13.43 11.38
N ASN A 447 18.91 14.57 12.04
CA ASN A 447 20.25 15.01 12.43
C ASN A 447 20.69 14.44 13.80
N ASN A 448 19.89 13.59 14.44
CA ASN A 448 20.21 13.05 15.77
C ASN A 448 20.78 11.65 15.69
N ILE A 449 21.87 11.41 16.43
CA ILE A 449 22.38 10.06 16.67
C ILE A 449 21.57 9.44 17.80
N VAL A 450 20.72 8.46 17.50
CA VAL A 450 19.90 7.77 18.52
C VAL A 450 20.69 6.65 19.21
N ALA A 451 21.62 6.01 18.50
CA ALA A 451 22.57 5.05 19.04
C ALA A 451 23.89 5.11 18.25
N GLY A 452 25.01 4.81 18.92
CA GLY A 452 26.35 4.81 18.30
C GLY A 452 27.27 3.64 18.70
N PRO A 453 26.78 2.39 18.82
CA PRO A 453 27.58 1.29 19.34
C PRO A 453 28.63 0.79 18.34
N GLN A 454 29.71 0.23 18.88
CA GLN A 454 30.50 -0.73 18.11
C GLN A 454 29.70 -2.04 18.02
N ILE A 455 29.30 -2.41 16.82
CA ILE A 455 28.45 -3.57 16.54
C ILE A 455 29.27 -4.86 16.31
N GLY A 456 30.54 -4.75 15.91
CA GLY A 456 31.40 -5.92 15.68
C GLY A 456 32.89 -5.64 15.55
N ILE A 457 33.67 -6.70 15.33
CA ILE A 457 35.13 -6.67 15.05
C ILE A 457 35.44 -7.69 13.95
N TYR A 458 35.95 -7.25 12.81
CA TYR A 458 36.33 -8.16 11.72
C TYR A 458 37.80 -8.61 11.85
N ASN A 459 38.10 -9.81 11.36
CA ASN A 459 39.44 -10.39 11.46
C ASN A 459 40.36 -9.91 10.33
N ALA A 460 40.82 -8.66 10.40
CA ALA A 460 41.75 -8.08 9.43
C ALA A 460 43.06 -8.87 9.30
N ALA A 461 43.60 -9.37 10.42
CA ALA A 461 44.82 -10.20 10.44
C ALA A 461 44.64 -11.52 9.67
N GLY A 462 43.42 -12.03 9.62
CA GLY A 462 43.03 -13.19 8.81
C GLY A 462 42.83 -12.86 7.32
N GLY A 463 42.99 -11.60 6.90
CA GLY A 463 42.87 -11.14 5.52
C GLY A 463 41.47 -10.67 5.10
N TRP A 464 40.54 -10.51 6.05
CA TRP A 464 39.18 -9.99 5.81
C TRP A 464 39.17 -8.47 5.73
N ALA A 465 38.36 -7.92 4.81
CA ALA A 465 38.14 -6.50 4.66
C ALA A 465 36.66 -6.21 4.35
N TYR A 466 36.15 -5.11 4.90
CA TYR A 466 34.86 -4.56 4.51
C TYR A 466 34.88 -4.22 3.02
N THR A 467 33.80 -4.53 2.31
CA THR A 467 33.68 -4.36 0.86
C THR A 467 32.46 -3.54 0.45
N GLY A 468 31.33 -3.68 1.15
CA GLY A 468 30.13 -2.94 0.81
C GLY A 468 28.94 -3.33 1.69
N THR A 469 27.78 -2.82 1.33
CA THR A 469 26.49 -3.08 1.96
C THR A 469 25.47 -3.60 0.95
N GLY A 470 24.37 -4.14 1.46
CA GLY A 470 23.20 -4.52 0.68
C GLY A 470 22.23 -5.33 1.55
N ASP A 471 20.94 -5.28 1.29
CA ASP A 471 19.97 -6.14 1.99
C ASP A 471 20.04 -7.56 1.41
N PHE A 472 20.90 -8.42 1.95
CA PHE A 472 21.10 -9.78 1.43
C PHE A 472 19.94 -10.72 1.79
N ASN A 473 19.00 -10.30 2.64
CA ASN A 473 18.03 -11.17 3.28
C ASN A 473 16.56 -10.77 3.07
N GLY A 474 16.32 -9.55 2.59
CA GLY A 474 15.03 -9.01 2.21
C GLY A 474 14.20 -8.54 3.39
N ASP A 475 14.81 -8.15 4.51
CA ASP A 475 14.10 -7.62 5.68
C ASP A 475 14.00 -6.08 5.68
N GLY A 476 14.41 -5.45 4.58
CA GLY A 476 14.44 -4.01 4.40
C GLY A 476 15.64 -3.34 5.04
N LYS A 477 16.57 -4.11 5.64
CA LYS A 477 17.75 -3.61 6.34
C LYS A 477 19.01 -3.96 5.57
N SER A 478 19.94 -3.03 5.55
CA SER A 478 21.22 -3.25 4.89
C SER A 478 22.12 -4.11 5.75
N ASP A 479 22.73 -5.12 5.14
CA ASP A 479 23.71 -6.01 5.74
C ASP A 479 25.12 -5.63 5.24
N LEU A 480 26.18 -6.24 5.81
CA LEU A 480 27.57 -5.96 5.41
C LEU A 480 28.22 -7.11 4.64
N LEU A 481 28.94 -6.76 3.57
CA LEU A 481 29.77 -7.67 2.79
C LEU A 481 31.25 -7.54 3.17
N PHE A 482 31.86 -8.68 3.47
CA PHE A 482 33.30 -8.81 3.71
C PHE A 482 33.95 -9.80 2.75
N LEU A 483 35.13 -9.45 2.25
CA LEU A 483 35.93 -10.30 1.38
C LEU A 483 37.28 -10.61 2.02
N ASN A 484 37.75 -11.84 1.82
CA ASN A 484 39.08 -12.24 2.23
C ASN A 484 40.04 -12.20 1.05
N ALA A 485 41.01 -11.29 1.08
CA ALA A 485 41.97 -11.13 -0.01
C ALA A 485 42.84 -12.37 -0.26
N THR A 486 43.10 -13.15 0.79
CA THR A 486 44.00 -14.33 0.78
C THR A 486 43.26 -15.61 0.43
N THR A 487 42.18 -15.91 1.15
CA THR A 487 41.43 -17.16 0.98
C THR A 487 40.34 -17.07 -0.09
N LYS A 488 40.03 -15.85 -0.57
CA LYS A 488 38.88 -15.55 -1.43
C LYS A 488 37.53 -15.85 -0.78
N GLY A 489 37.50 -15.97 0.55
CA GLY A 489 36.28 -16.10 1.32
C GLY A 489 35.37 -14.90 1.14
N VAL A 490 34.05 -15.17 1.15
CA VAL A 490 32.97 -14.17 1.13
C VAL A 490 32.17 -14.37 2.40
N ALA A 491 31.95 -13.29 3.15
CA ALA A 491 31.16 -13.32 4.38
C ALA A 491 30.11 -12.22 4.35
N ILE A 492 28.92 -12.55 4.84
CA ILE A 492 27.79 -11.63 5.01
C ILE A 492 27.54 -11.50 6.50
N TRP A 493 27.48 -10.27 6.98
CA TRP A 493 27.09 -9.97 8.35
C TRP A 493 25.71 -9.36 8.31
N GLN A 494 24.73 -10.12 8.81
CA GLN A 494 23.36 -9.66 8.93
C GLN A 494 23.22 -8.72 10.11
N ILE A 495 22.53 -7.60 9.90
CA ILE A 495 22.40 -6.52 10.87
C ILE A 495 20.93 -6.25 11.17
N ASP A 496 20.63 -6.02 12.45
CA ASP A 496 19.34 -5.49 12.89
C ASP A 496 19.63 -4.30 13.81
N GLY A 497 19.81 -3.13 13.18
CA GLY A 497 20.34 -1.95 13.82
C GLY A 497 21.62 -2.27 14.61
N ALA A 498 21.64 -1.94 15.89
CA ALA A 498 22.82 -2.06 16.77
C ALA A 498 23.35 -3.50 17.01
N GLN A 499 22.78 -4.54 16.39
CA GLN A 499 23.14 -5.94 16.62
C GLN A 499 23.51 -6.67 15.32
N ILE A 500 24.55 -7.50 15.39
CA ILE A 500 24.84 -8.51 14.35
C ILE A 500 24.05 -9.77 14.68
N THR A 501 23.13 -10.16 13.81
CA THR A 501 22.27 -11.34 13.98
C THR A 501 22.93 -12.61 13.43
N ALA A 502 23.75 -12.49 12.38
CA ALA A 502 24.58 -13.56 11.83
C ALA A 502 25.85 -13.01 11.17
N ALA A 503 26.96 -13.75 11.19
CA ALA A 503 28.22 -13.34 10.56
C ALA A 503 29.02 -14.48 9.88
N PRO A 504 28.39 -15.41 9.13
CA PRO A 504 29.10 -16.54 8.55
C PRO A 504 29.96 -16.15 7.34
N GLN A 505 31.01 -16.92 7.11
CA GLN A 505 31.56 -17.06 5.76
C GLN A 505 30.60 -17.93 4.95
N ILE A 506 29.99 -17.33 3.92
CA ILE A 506 28.97 -17.98 3.08
C ILE A 506 29.58 -18.84 1.96
N GLY A 507 30.82 -18.53 1.56
CA GLY A 507 31.46 -19.20 0.43
C GLY A 507 32.91 -18.79 0.20
N ILE A 508 33.48 -19.30 -0.88
CA ILE A 508 34.81 -18.96 -1.39
C ILE A 508 34.67 -18.72 -2.89
N ALA A 509 35.06 -17.54 -3.36
CA ALA A 509 35.10 -17.25 -4.79
C ALA A 509 36.13 -18.18 -5.46
N ALA A 510 35.73 -18.82 -6.56
CA ALA A 510 36.61 -19.74 -7.28
C ALA A 510 37.89 -19.02 -7.77
N ALA A 511 38.97 -19.79 -7.98
CA ALA A 511 40.25 -19.21 -8.38
C ALA A 511 40.12 -18.35 -9.67
N GLY A 512 40.63 -17.11 -9.60
CA GLY A 512 40.58 -16.15 -10.70
C GLY A 512 39.31 -15.30 -10.76
N TRP A 513 38.30 -15.59 -9.93
CA TRP A 513 37.09 -14.77 -9.80
C TRP A 513 37.27 -13.69 -8.73
N ALA A 514 36.79 -12.49 -9.02
CA ALA A 514 36.83 -11.33 -8.14
C ALA A 514 35.44 -10.69 -8.06
N TYR A 515 35.05 -10.28 -6.86
CA TYR A 515 33.84 -9.49 -6.64
C TYR A 515 33.88 -8.22 -7.50
N THR A 516 32.74 -7.85 -8.05
CA THR A 516 32.60 -6.74 -9.00
C THR A 516 31.51 -5.76 -8.58
N SER A 517 30.31 -6.26 -8.28
CA SER A 517 29.16 -5.43 -7.87
C SER A 517 28.16 -6.23 -7.05
N THR A 518 27.23 -5.53 -6.44
CA THR A 518 25.96 -6.04 -5.91
C THR A 518 24.79 -5.63 -6.81
N GLY A 519 23.63 -6.24 -6.60
CA GLY A 519 22.35 -5.89 -7.23
C GLY A 519 21.34 -7.01 -7.03
N ASP A 520 20.04 -6.74 -7.08
CA ASP A 520 19.01 -7.80 -7.07
C ASP A 520 18.82 -8.30 -8.51
N PHE A 521 19.47 -9.40 -8.91
CA PHE A 521 19.43 -9.86 -10.31
C PHE A 521 18.19 -10.70 -10.62
N ASN A 522 17.46 -11.19 -9.60
CA ASN A 522 16.29 -12.05 -9.78
C ASN A 522 14.97 -11.38 -9.37
N GLY A 523 15.01 -10.19 -8.78
CA GLY A 523 13.88 -9.36 -8.37
C GLY A 523 13.23 -9.82 -7.07
N ASP A 524 13.90 -10.64 -6.26
CA ASP A 524 13.33 -11.25 -5.06
C ASP A 524 13.45 -10.39 -3.79
N GLY A 525 13.86 -9.13 -3.95
CA GLY A 525 14.07 -8.14 -2.90
C GLY A 525 15.39 -8.31 -2.16
N LYS A 526 16.24 -9.27 -2.56
CA LYS A 526 17.53 -9.53 -1.92
C LYS A 526 18.67 -9.12 -2.83
N THR A 527 19.68 -8.56 -2.21
CA THR A 527 20.92 -8.18 -2.87
C THR A 527 21.72 -9.44 -3.20
N ASP A 528 22.07 -9.60 -4.47
CA ASP A 528 22.95 -10.66 -4.97
C ASP A 528 24.37 -10.14 -5.21
N LEU A 529 25.30 -11.04 -5.55
CA LEU A 529 26.71 -10.71 -5.81
C LEU A 529 27.14 -11.04 -7.24
N LEU A 530 27.77 -10.09 -7.92
CA LEU A 530 28.39 -10.27 -9.23
C LEU A 530 29.91 -10.45 -9.10
N PHE A 531 30.43 -11.49 -9.74
CA PHE A 531 31.85 -11.78 -9.85
C PHE A 531 32.31 -11.79 -11.31
N SER A 532 33.55 -11.34 -11.54
CA SER A 532 34.20 -11.38 -12.85
C SER A 532 35.52 -12.14 -12.78
N ASN A 533 35.91 -12.75 -13.90
CA ASN A 533 37.18 -13.47 -14.01
C ASN A 533 38.06 -12.84 -15.09
N ALA A 534 39.13 -12.17 -14.67
CA ALA A 534 40.01 -11.44 -15.59
C ALA A 534 40.73 -12.34 -16.63
N SER A 535 40.89 -13.64 -16.35
CA SER A 535 41.62 -14.57 -17.23
C SER A 535 40.71 -15.26 -18.25
N THR A 536 39.48 -15.59 -17.86
CA THR A 536 38.50 -16.27 -18.72
C THR A 536 37.47 -15.30 -19.30
N HIS A 537 37.45 -14.07 -18.82
CA HIS A 537 36.44 -13.05 -19.09
C HIS A 537 35.02 -13.49 -18.70
N GLY A 538 34.89 -14.45 -17.80
CA GLY A 538 33.61 -14.93 -17.29
C GLY A 538 32.94 -13.95 -16.34
N LEU A 539 31.61 -13.94 -16.33
CA LEU A 539 30.77 -13.30 -15.31
C LEU A 539 29.92 -14.36 -14.59
N MET A 540 29.76 -14.21 -13.27
CA MET A 540 29.07 -15.16 -12.41
C MET A 540 28.25 -14.38 -11.40
N ILE A 541 27.00 -14.78 -11.21
CA ILE A 541 26.13 -14.20 -10.18
C ILE A 541 25.94 -15.24 -9.09
N TRP A 542 26.07 -14.81 -7.84
CA TRP A 542 25.63 -15.56 -6.68
C TRP A 542 24.30 -14.98 -6.23
N GLN A 543 23.23 -15.73 -6.49
CA GLN A 543 21.92 -15.40 -5.96
C GLN A 543 21.88 -15.73 -4.48
N MET A 544 21.46 -14.77 -3.67
CA MET A 544 21.54 -14.80 -2.21
C MET A 544 20.17 -15.07 -1.59
N ASN A 545 20.19 -15.71 -0.42
CA ASN A 545 19.03 -15.83 0.45
C ASN A 545 19.50 -15.71 1.90
N GLY A 546 19.69 -14.47 2.33
CA GLY A 546 20.37 -14.12 3.58
C GLY A 546 21.81 -14.63 3.57
N THR A 547 22.12 -15.51 4.52
CA THR A 547 23.46 -16.11 4.64
C THR A 547 23.68 -17.36 3.80
N GLN A 548 22.77 -17.66 2.87
CA GLN A 548 22.84 -18.81 1.97
C GLN A 548 23.00 -18.38 0.51
N ILE A 549 23.69 -19.21 -0.27
CA ILE A 549 23.82 -19.07 -1.72
C ILE A 549 22.77 -19.97 -2.37
N ALA A 550 21.77 -19.39 -3.03
CA ALA A 550 20.72 -20.11 -3.72
C ALA A 550 21.22 -20.71 -5.06
N ASP A 551 22.00 -19.93 -5.81
CA ASP A 551 22.66 -20.35 -7.05
C ASP A 551 23.96 -19.54 -7.24
N ASN A 552 24.99 -20.10 -7.89
CA ASN A 552 26.28 -19.44 -8.15
C ASN A 552 26.86 -19.70 -9.55
N SER A 553 25.99 -19.82 -10.54
CA SER A 553 26.39 -20.19 -11.89
C SER A 553 27.06 -19.05 -12.68
N GLN A 554 27.94 -19.44 -13.61
CA GLN A 554 28.50 -18.52 -14.60
C GLN A 554 27.43 -18.20 -15.65
N ILE A 555 27.13 -16.91 -15.83
CA ILE A 555 26.09 -16.43 -16.75
C ILE A 555 26.59 -16.25 -18.19
N GLY A 556 27.90 -16.05 -18.37
CA GLY A 556 28.48 -15.85 -19.69
C GLY A 556 29.96 -15.49 -19.68
N THR A 557 30.49 -15.16 -20.86
CA THR A 557 31.85 -14.63 -21.05
C THR A 557 31.80 -13.36 -21.89
N VAL A 558 32.47 -12.31 -21.43
CA VAL A 558 32.62 -11.05 -22.16
C VAL A 558 33.64 -11.21 -23.28
N ASN A 559 33.30 -10.75 -24.49
CA ASN A 559 34.22 -10.78 -25.63
C ASN A 559 35.27 -9.66 -25.53
N ALA A 560 36.16 -9.75 -24.54
CA ALA A 560 37.23 -8.80 -24.30
C ALA A 560 38.19 -8.67 -25.50
N ALA A 561 38.38 -9.74 -26.28
CA ALA A 561 39.18 -9.71 -27.50
C ALA A 561 38.61 -8.78 -28.58
N ALA A 562 37.29 -8.56 -28.59
CA ALA A 562 36.62 -7.60 -29.44
C ALA A 562 36.49 -6.21 -28.79
N GLY A 563 37.09 -5.98 -27.62
CA GLY A 563 37.11 -4.71 -26.90
C GLY A 563 35.98 -4.50 -25.90
N TRP A 564 35.11 -5.49 -25.65
CA TRP A 564 34.01 -5.35 -24.68
C TRP A 564 34.46 -5.54 -23.24
N HIS A 565 33.94 -4.74 -22.32
CA HIS A 565 34.12 -4.89 -20.88
C HIS A 565 32.84 -4.55 -20.10
N PHE A 566 32.66 -5.18 -18.94
CA PHE A 566 31.59 -4.84 -18.00
C PHE A 566 31.86 -3.47 -17.37
N THR A 567 30.82 -2.65 -17.24
CA THR A 567 30.93 -1.27 -16.75
C THR A 567 30.22 -1.08 -15.41
N THR A 568 28.90 -1.29 -15.39
CA THR A 568 28.06 -1.09 -14.19
C THR A 568 26.79 -1.92 -14.28
N THR A 569 26.01 -1.89 -13.22
CA THR A 569 24.68 -2.49 -13.12
C THR A 569 23.59 -1.44 -13.05
N GLY A 570 22.35 -1.82 -13.32
CA GLY A 570 21.15 -0.97 -13.15
C GLY A 570 19.93 -1.66 -13.74
N ASP A 571 18.73 -1.35 -13.29
CA ASP A 571 17.49 -1.87 -13.89
C ASP A 571 17.14 -1.03 -15.12
N PHE A 572 17.53 -1.47 -16.33
CA PHE A 572 17.33 -0.67 -17.55
C PHE A 572 15.93 -0.83 -18.15
N ASN A 573 15.19 -1.89 -17.80
CA ASN A 573 13.86 -2.19 -18.33
C ASN A 573 12.72 -1.89 -17.35
N GLY A 574 13.05 -1.62 -16.09
CA GLY A 574 12.13 -1.33 -15.01
C GLY A 574 11.30 -2.54 -14.63
N ASP A 575 11.88 -3.75 -14.63
CA ASP A 575 11.20 -4.99 -14.23
C ASP A 575 11.52 -5.42 -12.79
N GLY A 576 12.24 -4.57 -12.04
CA GLY A 576 12.68 -4.82 -10.67
C GLY A 576 13.94 -5.68 -10.60
N LYS A 577 14.55 -6.06 -11.72
CA LYS A 577 15.78 -6.86 -11.77
C LYS A 577 16.94 -6.01 -12.25
N THR A 578 18.09 -6.27 -11.65
CA THR A 578 19.32 -5.59 -11.99
C THR A 578 19.89 -6.15 -13.30
N ASP A 579 20.10 -5.29 -14.28
CA ASP A 579 20.73 -5.62 -15.56
C ASP A 579 22.21 -5.21 -15.59
N LEU A 580 22.92 -5.55 -16.67
CA LEU A 580 24.36 -5.28 -16.83
C LEU A 580 24.65 -4.36 -18.03
N LEU A 581 25.45 -3.32 -17.82
CA LEU A 581 25.96 -2.41 -18.86
C LEU A 581 27.38 -2.80 -19.30
N PHE A 582 27.60 -2.78 -20.62
CA PHE A 582 28.90 -3.02 -21.24
C PHE A 582 29.28 -1.92 -22.22
N LEU A 583 30.57 -1.60 -22.23
CA LEU A 583 31.17 -0.68 -23.19
C LEU A 583 32.22 -1.39 -24.04
N ASN A 584 32.45 -0.87 -25.25
CA ASN A 584 33.49 -1.36 -26.14
C ASN A 584 34.60 -0.32 -26.34
N ASP A 585 35.82 -0.65 -25.94
CA ASP A 585 36.99 0.24 -26.04
C ASP A 585 37.44 0.53 -27.48
N THR A 586 37.07 -0.34 -28.43
CA THR A 586 37.51 -0.27 -29.83
C THR A 586 36.45 0.32 -30.75
N THR A 587 35.20 -0.10 -30.60
CA THR A 587 34.08 0.34 -31.44
C THR A 587 33.25 1.44 -30.79
N HIS A 588 33.49 1.72 -29.51
CA HIS A 588 32.70 2.63 -28.67
C HIS A 588 31.23 2.21 -28.53
N GLY A 589 30.93 0.93 -28.79
CA GLY A 589 29.61 0.36 -28.61
C GLY A 589 29.15 0.39 -27.15
N VAL A 590 27.84 0.54 -26.96
CA VAL A 590 27.14 0.39 -25.68
C VAL A 590 26.21 -0.81 -25.80
N ALA A 591 26.27 -1.75 -24.86
CA ALA A 591 25.41 -2.93 -24.85
C ALA A 591 24.82 -3.13 -23.45
N ILE A 592 23.60 -3.66 -23.41
CA ILE A 592 22.89 -4.01 -22.17
C ILE A 592 22.60 -5.49 -22.22
N TRP A 593 22.87 -6.21 -21.14
CA TRP A 593 22.37 -7.55 -20.93
C TRP A 593 21.23 -7.48 -19.93
N GLN A 594 20.03 -7.83 -20.38
CA GLN A 594 18.87 -7.96 -19.52
C GLN A 594 18.93 -9.28 -18.76
N MET A 595 18.62 -9.26 -17.47
CA MET A 595 18.84 -10.37 -16.55
C MET A 595 17.54 -10.91 -15.97
N ASP A 596 17.57 -12.20 -15.64
CA ASP A 596 16.53 -12.92 -14.91
C ASP A 596 17.23 -13.96 -14.04
N GLY A 597 17.73 -13.50 -12.89
CA GLY A 597 18.71 -14.20 -12.06
C GLY A 597 19.98 -14.50 -12.88
N ASN A 598 20.31 -15.78 -13.00
CA ASN A 598 21.49 -16.24 -13.73
C ASN A 598 21.28 -16.36 -15.26
N ARG A 599 20.11 -15.94 -15.77
CA ARG A 599 19.77 -16.04 -17.19
C ARG A 599 19.82 -14.67 -17.87
N ILE A 600 20.52 -14.61 -19.00
CA ILE A 600 20.48 -13.46 -19.90
C ILE A 600 19.23 -13.59 -20.80
N THR A 601 18.32 -12.63 -20.74
CA THR A 601 17.06 -12.62 -21.51
C THR A 601 17.20 -11.89 -22.84
N ASP A 602 18.00 -10.83 -22.89
CA ASP A 602 18.42 -10.13 -24.11
C ASP A 602 19.82 -9.52 -23.93
N ALA A 603 20.56 -9.30 -25.02
CA ALA A 603 21.96 -8.83 -24.98
C ALA A 603 22.40 -7.96 -26.18
N PRO A 604 21.62 -6.96 -26.64
CA PRO A 604 21.96 -6.21 -27.84
C PRO A 604 22.98 -5.12 -27.58
N GLN A 605 23.72 -4.76 -28.63
CA GLN A 605 24.35 -3.44 -28.71
C GLN A 605 23.27 -2.40 -29.03
N ILE A 606 23.07 -1.45 -28.13
CA ILE A 606 22.01 -0.44 -28.21
C ILE A 606 22.45 0.85 -28.90
N GLY A 607 23.76 1.08 -29.01
CA GLY A 607 24.30 2.31 -29.58
C GLY A 607 25.81 2.34 -29.67
N VAL A 608 26.34 3.51 -30.04
CA VAL A 608 27.77 3.83 -30.10
C VAL A 608 27.99 5.23 -29.54
N VAL A 609 28.94 5.37 -28.62
CA VAL A 609 29.38 6.66 -28.08
C VAL A 609 30.27 7.37 -29.10
N ASN A 610 30.04 8.65 -29.35
CA ASN A 610 30.90 9.46 -30.22
C ASN A 610 32.20 9.88 -29.50
N ALA A 611 33.05 8.90 -29.18
CA ALA A 611 34.33 9.12 -28.51
C ALA A 611 35.28 10.02 -29.32
N ALA A 612 35.23 9.95 -30.66
CA ALA A 612 35.99 10.85 -31.54
C ALA A 612 35.57 12.33 -31.37
N GLY A 613 34.32 12.59 -30.98
CA GLY A 613 33.81 13.90 -30.60
C GLY A 613 34.11 14.27 -29.15
N GLY A 614 34.80 13.42 -28.38
CA GLY A 614 35.18 13.63 -26.99
C GLY A 614 34.15 13.15 -25.96
N TRP A 615 33.12 12.38 -26.35
CA TRP A 615 32.10 11.87 -25.43
C TRP A 615 32.50 10.56 -24.76
N HIS A 616 32.18 10.39 -23.47
CA HIS A 616 32.35 9.15 -22.72
C HIS A 616 31.20 8.93 -21.74
N PHE A 617 30.96 7.67 -21.38
CA PHE A 617 30.00 7.30 -20.33
C PHE A 617 30.52 7.75 -18.97
N GLN A 618 29.63 8.29 -18.14
CA GLN A 618 29.99 8.83 -16.82
C GLN A 618 29.29 8.08 -15.68
N ASP A 619 27.96 7.94 -15.75
CA ASP A 619 27.17 7.40 -14.65
C ASP A 619 25.78 6.93 -15.13
N THR A 620 24.99 6.39 -14.21
CA THR A 620 23.60 5.94 -14.40
C THR A 620 22.65 6.61 -13.41
N GLY A 621 21.37 6.68 -13.75
CA GLY A 621 20.29 7.09 -12.83
C GLY A 621 18.96 7.20 -13.56
N ASP A 622 17.83 7.20 -12.85
CA ASP A 622 16.52 7.43 -13.46
C ASP A 622 16.26 8.94 -13.58
N PHE A 623 16.62 9.56 -14.69
CA PHE A 623 16.48 11.02 -14.84
C PHE A 623 15.03 11.44 -15.10
N ASN A 624 14.11 10.50 -15.34
CA ASN A 624 12.78 10.77 -15.86
C ASN A 624 11.63 10.29 -14.95
N GLY A 625 11.95 9.47 -13.94
CA GLY A 625 11.05 8.95 -12.91
C GLY A 625 10.17 7.80 -13.40
N ASP A 626 10.58 7.07 -14.45
CA ASP A 626 9.81 5.94 -14.99
C ASP A 626 10.23 4.57 -14.44
N GLY A 627 11.08 4.57 -13.41
CA GLY A 627 11.62 3.40 -12.74
C GLY A 627 12.73 2.70 -13.53
N LYS A 628 13.25 3.33 -14.59
CA LYS A 628 14.29 2.75 -15.45
C LYS A 628 15.57 3.53 -15.34
N THR A 629 16.67 2.79 -15.36
CA THR A 629 18.01 3.35 -15.32
C THR A 629 18.36 3.97 -16.67
N ASP A 630 18.63 5.27 -16.69
CA ASP A 630 19.13 6.00 -17.85
C ASP A 630 20.66 6.13 -17.82
N LEU A 631 21.28 6.55 -18.93
CA LEU A 631 22.74 6.69 -19.06
C LEU A 631 23.17 8.16 -19.15
N LEU A 632 24.16 8.55 -18.37
CA LEU A 632 24.80 9.86 -18.38
C LEU A 632 26.14 9.84 -19.13
N PHE A 633 26.34 10.82 -20.00
CA PHE A 633 27.58 11.01 -20.76
C PHE A 633 28.12 12.42 -20.57
N LEU A 634 29.46 12.52 -20.50
CA LEU A 634 30.18 13.79 -20.49
C LEU A 634 31.04 13.94 -21.73
N ASN A 635 31.44 15.17 -22.02
CA ASN A 635 32.35 15.46 -23.11
C ASN A 635 33.64 16.13 -22.64
N ASP A 636 34.79 15.49 -22.83
CA ASP A 636 36.09 15.98 -22.37
C ASP A 636 36.54 17.28 -23.06
N THR A 637 36.05 17.56 -24.26
CA THR A 637 36.51 18.69 -25.09
C THR A 637 35.60 19.91 -24.98
N THR A 638 34.30 19.68 -25.01
CA THR A 638 33.26 20.73 -24.99
C THR A 638 32.63 20.91 -23.62
N HIS A 639 32.92 20.00 -22.67
CA HIS A 639 32.32 19.92 -21.34
C HIS A 639 30.80 19.75 -21.37
N GLY A 640 30.27 19.26 -22.50
CA GLY A 640 28.87 18.93 -22.66
C GLY A 640 28.42 17.80 -21.73
N VAL A 641 27.15 17.84 -21.33
CA VAL A 641 26.46 16.79 -20.59
C VAL A 641 25.33 16.27 -21.45
N ALA A 642 25.19 14.96 -21.60
CA ALA A 642 24.12 14.33 -22.36
C ALA A 642 23.53 13.14 -21.61
N ILE A 643 22.24 12.91 -21.81
CA ILE A 643 21.52 11.76 -21.24
C ILE A 643 20.94 10.93 -22.38
N TRP A 644 21.03 9.61 -22.24
CA TRP A 644 20.22 8.66 -23.00
C TRP A 644 19.13 8.13 -22.09
N GLN A 645 17.88 8.46 -22.42
CA GLN A 645 16.72 7.86 -21.77
C GLN A 645 16.51 6.45 -22.30
N MET A 646 16.28 5.51 -21.40
CA MET A 646 16.24 4.09 -21.67
C MET A 646 14.84 3.52 -21.49
N ASN A 647 14.52 2.51 -22.29
CA ASN A 647 13.39 1.62 -22.05
C ASN A 647 13.81 0.22 -22.45
N GLY A 648 14.39 -0.50 -21.48
CA GLY A 648 15.11 -1.74 -21.71
C GLY A 648 16.28 -1.52 -22.65
N THR A 649 16.28 -2.22 -23.77
CA THR A 649 17.36 -2.14 -24.76
C THR A 649 17.17 -1.03 -25.80
N GLN A 650 16.27 -0.08 -25.57
CA GLN A 650 15.98 1.01 -26.51
C GLN A 650 16.32 2.37 -25.92
N VAL A 651 16.98 3.21 -26.72
CA VAL A 651 17.19 4.63 -26.40
C VAL A 651 15.98 5.41 -26.88
N THR A 652 15.15 5.91 -25.97
CA THR A 652 13.89 6.61 -26.28
C THR A 652 14.11 8.09 -26.56
N ALA A 653 15.12 8.69 -25.92
CA ALA A 653 15.59 10.04 -26.19
C ALA A 653 17.10 10.15 -25.95
N SER A 654 17.75 11.04 -26.70
CA SER A 654 19.17 11.36 -26.49
C SER A 654 19.40 12.83 -26.83
N SER A 655 19.86 13.62 -25.86
CA SER A 655 20.21 15.02 -26.11
C SER A 655 21.32 15.52 -25.20
N GLN A 656 22.13 16.45 -25.72
CA GLN A 656 22.99 17.27 -24.88
C GLN A 656 22.12 18.28 -24.13
N ILE A 657 22.16 18.23 -22.81
CA ILE A 657 21.29 18.99 -21.91
C ILE A 657 21.96 20.28 -21.38
N GLY A 658 23.29 20.32 -21.38
CA GLY A 658 24.04 21.44 -20.82
C GLY A 658 25.54 21.36 -21.08
N ILE A 659 26.27 22.31 -20.47
CA ILE A 659 27.73 22.39 -20.51
C ILE A 659 28.23 22.74 -19.10
N ILE A 660 29.24 22.01 -18.61
CA ILE A 660 29.93 22.27 -17.34
C ILE A 660 30.95 23.39 -17.57
N ASN A 661 30.99 24.39 -16.67
CA ASN A 661 32.02 25.44 -16.70
C ASN A 661 33.35 24.95 -16.12
N ALA A 662 34.00 24.01 -16.80
CA ALA A 662 35.28 23.42 -16.37
C ALA A 662 36.39 24.48 -16.25
N ALA A 663 36.39 25.51 -17.10
CA ALA A 663 37.33 26.63 -17.00
C ALA A 663 37.18 27.43 -15.70
N GLY A 664 35.99 27.42 -15.10
CA GLY A 664 35.71 27.99 -13.79
C GLY A 664 36.05 27.04 -12.62
N GLY A 665 36.57 25.83 -12.88
CA GLY A 665 36.91 24.82 -11.89
C GLY A 665 35.79 23.84 -11.53
N TRP A 666 34.66 23.86 -12.25
CA TRP A 666 33.52 22.96 -12.01
C TRP A 666 33.69 21.60 -12.69
N HIS A 667 33.27 20.54 -12.02
CA HIS A 667 33.26 19.17 -12.54
C HIS A 667 32.06 18.40 -11.99
N PHE A 668 31.67 17.35 -12.71
CA PHE A 668 30.63 16.41 -12.24
C PHE A 668 31.13 15.67 -11.00
N ASP A 669 30.22 15.40 -10.08
CA ASP A 669 30.52 14.76 -8.80
C ASP A 669 29.63 13.53 -8.56
N ALA A 670 28.29 13.65 -8.64
CA ALA A 670 27.38 12.49 -8.50
C ALA A 670 26.00 12.68 -9.15
N VAL A 671 25.27 11.56 -9.26
CA VAL A 671 23.84 11.48 -9.57
C VAL A 671 23.03 11.16 -8.32
N ARG A 672 22.07 12.02 -7.91
CA ARG A 672 21.27 11.86 -6.67
C ARG A 672 19.90 12.51 -6.80
N ASP A 673 18.84 11.98 -6.19
CA ASP A 673 17.54 12.66 -6.14
C ASP A 673 17.57 13.73 -5.03
N LEU A 674 18.04 14.93 -5.35
CA LEU A 674 18.12 16.01 -4.36
C LEU A 674 16.76 16.66 -4.11
N SER A 675 15.77 16.44 -4.99
CA SER A 675 14.48 17.11 -4.96
C SER A 675 13.38 16.28 -4.28
N GLY A 676 13.55 14.96 -4.25
CA GLY A 676 12.61 13.97 -3.74
C GLY A 676 11.44 13.72 -4.69
N ASP A 677 11.62 14.02 -5.98
CA ASP A 677 10.59 13.85 -7.01
C ASP A 677 10.68 12.49 -7.72
N GLY A 678 11.53 11.59 -7.22
CA GLY A 678 11.79 10.27 -7.78
C GLY A 678 12.72 10.30 -8.98
N LYS A 679 13.24 11.48 -9.37
CA LYS A 679 14.18 11.62 -10.48
C LYS A 679 15.58 11.90 -9.96
N SER A 680 16.54 11.32 -10.66
CA SER A 680 17.95 11.55 -10.46
C SER A 680 18.34 12.96 -10.90
N ASP A 681 18.98 13.73 -10.02
CA ASP A 681 19.56 15.03 -10.30
C ASP A 681 21.09 14.94 -10.46
N LEU A 682 21.70 15.99 -11.03
CA LEU A 682 23.16 16.05 -11.22
C LEU A 682 23.80 16.99 -10.22
N VAL A 683 24.88 16.54 -9.58
CA VAL A 683 25.67 17.33 -8.63
C VAL A 683 27.04 17.65 -9.21
N PHE A 684 27.48 18.88 -8.98
CA PHE A 684 28.76 19.40 -9.46
C PHE A 684 29.53 20.05 -8.32
N GLU A 685 30.84 19.86 -8.33
CA GLU A 685 31.76 20.47 -7.37
C GLU A 685 32.73 21.42 -8.08
N ASN A 686 33.14 22.48 -7.40
CA ASN A 686 34.22 23.36 -7.84
C ASN A 686 35.51 23.08 -7.07
N SER A 687 36.54 22.54 -7.72
CA SER A 687 37.80 22.17 -7.05
C SER A 687 38.57 23.37 -6.49
N SER A 688 38.31 24.58 -6.99
CA SER A 688 39.02 25.80 -6.58
C SER A 688 38.34 26.52 -5.42
N THR A 689 37.01 26.57 -5.42
CA THR A 689 36.22 27.29 -4.43
C THR A 689 35.49 26.40 -3.45
N GLN A 690 35.57 25.07 -3.63
CA GLN A 690 34.78 24.07 -2.89
C GLN A 690 33.29 24.40 -2.92
N GLY A 691 32.85 24.91 -4.08
CA GLY A 691 31.46 25.26 -4.33
C GLY A 691 30.69 24.04 -4.77
N VAL A 692 29.43 23.92 -4.37
CA VAL A 692 28.53 22.84 -4.80
C VAL A 692 27.35 23.43 -5.55
N ALA A 693 27.00 22.81 -6.67
CA ALA A 693 25.88 23.17 -7.52
C ALA A 693 25.13 21.92 -7.96
N SER A 694 23.86 22.07 -8.32
CA SER A 694 23.05 20.98 -8.84
C SER A 694 22.17 21.42 -10.00
N TRP A 695 21.84 20.45 -10.85
CA TRP A 695 20.79 20.54 -11.85
C TRP A 695 19.70 19.54 -11.47
N VAL A 696 18.52 20.07 -11.15
CA VAL A 696 17.33 19.25 -10.95
C VAL A 696 16.79 18.87 -12.33
N MET A 697 16.60 17.58 -12.55
CA MET A 697 16.33 17.01 -13.87
C MET A 697 14.85 16.71 -14.07
N ASN A 698 14.42 16.73 -15.33
CA ASN A 698 13.14 16.18 -15.75
C ASN A 698 13.31 15.54 -17.12
N GLY A 699 13.76 14.30 -17.10
CA GLY A 699 14.25 13.58 -18.26
C GLY A 699 15.46 14.26 -18.88
N THR A 700 15.40 14.51 -20.18
CA THR A 700 16.48 15.20 -20.90
C THR A 700 16.43 16.73 -20.78
N GLN A 701 15.85 17.28 -19.71
CA GLN A 701 15.74 18.73 -19.48
C GLN A 701 16.20 19.09 -18.08
N ILE A 702 16.86 20.24 -17.96
CA ILE A 702 17.18 20.85 -16.65
C ILE A 702 15.93 21.63 -16.22
N ALA A 703 15.23 21.14 -15.20
CA ALA A 703 14.06 21.81 -14.63
C ALA A 703 14.48 23.06 -13.85
N THR A 704 15.49 22.92 -12.98
CA THR A 704 16.12 24.04 -12.27
C THR A 704 17.62 23.81 -12.11
N SER A 705 18.40 24.88 -12.00
CA SER A 705 19.84 24.82 -11.76
C SER A 705 20.27 25.89 -10.77
N GLY A 706 21.18 25.58 -9.85
CA GLY A 706 21.68 26.55 -8.89
C GLY A 706 22.98 26.13 -8.22
N GLN A 707 23.80 27.13 -7.84
CA GLN A 707 24.87 26.97 -6.87
C GLN A 707 24.32 27.37 -5.51
N PHE A 708 24.53 26.54 -4.48
CA PHE A 708 23.92 26.77 -3.17
C PHE A 708 24.91 26.97 -2.03
N VAL A 709 26.11 26.40 -2.06
CA VAL A 709 27.07 26.49 -0.95
C VAL A 709 28.53 26.54 -1.43
N SER A 710 29.41 27.08 -0.60
CA SER A 710 30.86 26.84 -0.63
C SER A 710 31.33 26.44 0.77
N TYR A 711 32.18 25.43 0.89
CA TYR A 711 32.77 25.02 2.18
C TYR A 711 34.27 25.35 2.28
N ASP A 712 34.85 25.35 3.48
CA ASP A 712 36.28 25.64 3.64
C ASP A 712 37.13 24.44 3.16
N SER A 713 38.14 24.68 2.34
CA SER A 713 39.10 23.65 1.89
C SER A 713 39.89 22.94 3.01
N ALA A 714 40.01 23.53 4.21
CA ALA A 714 40.89 23.01 5.24
C ALA A 714 40.29 21.78 5.96
N GLY A 715 40.59 20.60 5.41
CA GLY A 715 40.29 19.30 6.02
C GLY A 715 38.85 18.82 5.82
N TRP A 716 38.01 19.56 5.10
CA TRP A 716 36.64 19.15 4.79
C TRP A 716 36.57 18.32 3.51
N HIS A 717 35.70 17.31 3.52
CA HIS A 717 35.41 16.45 2.39
C HIS A 717 33.90 16.24 2.28
N LEU A 718 33.40 16.35 1.06
CA LEU A 718 32.03 16.06 0.72
C LEU A 718 31.88 14.56 0.41
N TYR A 719 30.83 13.95 0.97
CA TYR A 719 30.42 12.58 0.71
C TYR A 719 28.95 12.61 0.25
N MET A 720 28.67 11.86 -0.80
CA MET A 720 27.38 11.78 -1.46
C MET A 720 27.04 10.36 -1.83
#